data_AF-A0A3A0A3P3-F1
#
_entry.id   AF-A0A3A0A3P3-F1
#
_cell.length_a   1.000
_cell.length_b   1.000
_cell.length_c   1.000
_cell.angle_alpha   90.00
_cell.angle_beta   90.00
_cell.angle_gamma   90.00
#
_symmetry.space_group_name_H-M   'P 1'
#
loop_
_entity.id
_entity.type
_entity.pdbx_description
1 polymer ?
#
loop_
_entity_poly.entity_id
_entity_poly.type
_entity_poly.pdbx_seq_one_letter_code
_entity_poly.pdbx_strand_id
1 'polypeptide(L)'
;RRVPQLPFAPTATPIHPEDGFEAVAVAPVLGWLPVPNAATYQVQVSRGADFREDALVDTADALFPYYVPGQNYVLGSQTPLPFGTYWWRVRAKDGGGAVLGDWSAPRHFNLSRELMTGNRFDYAAPARPSTLLSNDSTNTLYDPALSLVADGTAAAPATFDVGNLHLIQDRVNEGPSVYNYYWSLAFGVSSTVAEPVSYGIYFDIDHQIDKGAPGDPRNKQIETHPRYRPNYALYIDRSGDSLNAFFYTWNGTSWDYGVPLANIGGKVWYDPATTAVQALIPYTTLVNEWNAFAGSLAVTVFSLNASGARMDSVPQQGSVLDNPAFVSDMPMPLYPFDTPLDNPFVFREMPSLRWRMPAFDSNDGYQIEIARDADFTVVLERWETYESGTSSLYAPAPAGFHPMIAYADDESYYWRVRVRHEQYDDRDRNKYDTGPWSPPMRFKLTSYQVGNPTISSSANVATTPTFLWDRVEGAAGYTLQISKGSDMKSLLINKKIDGNSYTPPPTLEDGVYYWRVAMRRANDVYGQWSPVFSFTKRSLAPQPLAPINGTVVNQQPTFSWAAVITNSTDVNGLRLAAPRYRLQWANNPEFQNATAVETDTTAYSLAERRSLEDGPWYCRVAMLDGDGRPGDYSPAQSFYKEYLQPTLIYPAQGSTPNPLYFEWSPLAGAAHYRIEVADNPAFNRSRTTSTASTRFTPLDALTASEYYWRVQMVDYDGKLGPQIEGRFGGNPQQPNDDPAVYLPLIPSY
;
A
#
# COMPACT_ATOMS: atom_id res chain seq x y z
N ARG A 1 7.58 -22.97 -0.18
CA ARG A 1 6.71 -22.07 0.63
C ARG A 1 5.53 -22.90 1.12
N ARG A 2 5.31 -23.01 2.44
CA ARG A 2 4.03 -23.56 2.94
C ARG A 2 2.96 -22.53 2.56
N VAL A 3 1.99 -22.93 1.75
CA VAL A 3 0.76 -22.14 1.58
C VAL A 3 0.18 -21.99 3.00
N PRO A 4 -0.19 -20.77 3.46
CA PRO A 4 -0.90 -20.62 4.72
C PRO A 4 -2.08 -21.59 4.72
N GLN A 5 -2.13 -22.48 5.71
CA GLN A 5 -3.25 -23.39 5.84
C GLN A 5 -4.50 -22.52 6.07
N LEU A 6 -5.54 -22.73 5.27
CA LEU A 6 -6.81 -22.03 5.44
C LEU A 6 -7.25 -22.14 6.91
N PRO A 7 -7.77 -21.07 7.51
CA PRO A 7 -8.37 -21.16 8.84
C PRO A 7 -9.43 -22.26 8.82
N PHE A 8 -9.33 -23.20 9.75
CA PHE A 8 -10.26 -24.32 9.87
C PHE A 8 -11.03 -24.22 11.18
N ALA A 9 -12.23 -24.77 11.19
CA ALA A 9 -13.08 -24.81 12.38
C ALA A 9 -13.49 -26.26 12.68
N PRO A 10 -13.75 -26.61 13.95
CA PRO A 10 -14.23 -27.95 14.31
C PRO A 10 -15.62 -28.26 13.73
N THR A 11 -16.39 -27.22 13.37
CA THR A 11 -17.70 -27.28 12.72
C THR A 11 -17.70 -26.38 11.49
N ALA A 12 -18.54 -26.67 10.50
CA ALA A 12 -18.66 -25.82 9.32
C ALA A 12 -19.25 -24.46 9.73
N THR A 13 -18.46 -23.39 9.63
CA THR A 13 -18.85 -22.04 10.06
C THR A 13 -19.20 -21.18 8.84
N PRO A 14 -20.46 -20.75 8.66
CA PRO A 14 -20.87 -19.88 7.56
C PRO A 14 -20.03 -18.60 7.48
N ILE A 15 -19.60 -18.26 6.27
CA ILE A 15 -18.83 -17.05 5.95
C ILE A 15 -19.68 -16.08 5.15
N HIS A 16 -20.21 -16.54 4.00
CA HIS A 16 -21.04 -15.74 3.11
C HIS A 16 -22.22 -16.58 2.56
N PRO A 17 -23.31 -15.94 2.13
CA PRO A 17 -23.58 -14.54 2.39
C PRO A 17 -23.81 -14.28 3.90
N GLU A 18 -23.85 -13.01 4.29
CA GLU A 18 -24.30 -12.63 5.65
C GLU A 18 -25.76 -13.05 5.87
N ASP A 19 -26.18 -13.11 7.14
CA ASP A 19 -27.58 -13.39 7.46
C ASP A 19 -28.46 -12.22 7.04
N GLY A 20 -29.55 -12.48 6.31
CA GLY A 20 -30.41 -11.44 5.75
C GLY A 20 -29.92 -10.86 4.43
N PHE A 21 -29.05 -11.57 3.71
CA PHE A 21 -28.53 -11.09 2.43
C PHE A 21 -29.61 -11.03 1.34
N GLU A 22 -29.58 -9.95 0.56
CA GLU A 22 -30.46 -9.74 -0.57
C GLU A 22 -29.81 -10.22 -1.88
N ALA A 23 -30.50 -11.09 -2.61
CA ALA A 23 -30.06 -11.62 -3.90
C ALA A 23 -31.10 -11.34 -4.98
N VAL A 24 -30.67 -11.14 -6.23
CA VAL A 24 -31.53 -10.91 -7.40
C VAL A 24 -31.27 -11.92 -8.51
N ALA A 25 -32.34 -12.47 -9.10
CA ALA A 25 -32.34 -13.41 -10.24
C ALA A 25 -31.73 -14.80 -9.97
N VAL A 26 -30.64 -14.91 -9.21
CA VAL A 26 -29.97 -16.18 -8.89
C VAL A 26 -29.61 -16.27 -7.42
N ALA A 27 -29.59 -17.49 -6.87
CA ALA A 27 -29.18 -17.71 -5.50
C ALA A 27 -27.71 -17.28 -5.26
N PRO A 28 -27.38 -16.72 -4.08
CA PRO A 28 -26.00 -16.37 -3.75
C PRO A 28 -25.15 -17.62 -3.51
N VAL A 29 -23.82 -17.46 -3.58
CA VAL A 29 -22.89 -18.52 -3.17
C VAL A 29 -22.94 -18.64 -1.64
N LEU A 30 -23.29 -19.83 -1.14
CA LEU A 30 -23.18 -20.19 0.27
C LEU A 30 -21.75 -20.70 0.50
N GLY A 31 -21.02 -20.13 1.45
CA GLY A 31 -19.63 -20.48 1.76
C GLY A 31 -19.38 -20.59 3.25
N TRP A 32 -18.45 -21.47 3.64
CA TRP A 32 -18.11 -21.74 5.04
C TRP A 32 -16.63 -22.08 5.23
N LEU A 33 -16.15 -22.04 6.47
CA LEU A 33 -14.79 -22.46 6.80
C LEU A 33 -14.64 -23.99 6.66
N PRO A 34 -13.51 -24.48 6.10
CA PRO A 34 -13.27 -25.92 5.98
C PRO A 34 -13.14 -26.59 7.36
N VAL A 35 -13.61 -27.84 7.43
CA VAL A 35 -13.51 -28.68 8.64
C VAL A 35 -12.41 -29.73 8.46
N PRO A 36 -11.51 -29.93 9.43
CA PRO A 36 -10.45 -30.94 9.35
C PRO A 36 -11.01 -32.34 9.08
N ASN A 37 -10.36 -33.08 8.18
CA ASN A 37 -10.74 -34.44 7.76
C ASN A 37 -12.09 -34.56 7.01
N ALA A 38 -12.75 -33.44 6.69
CA ALA A 38 -13.94 -33.46 5.86
C ALA A 38 -13.60 -33.85 4.42
N ALA A 39 -14.36 -34.79 3.86
CA ALA A 39 -14.32 -35.14 2.44
C ALA A 39 -15.47 -34.48 1.67
N THR A 40 -16.62 -34.31 2.29
CA THR A 40 -17.80 -33.63 1.72
C THR A 40 -18.53 -32.82 2.78
N TYR A 41 -19.45 -31.97 2.34
CA TYR A 41 -20.29 -31.13 3.18
C TYR A 41 -21.75 -31.32 2.82
N GLN A 42 -22.56 -31.71 3.79
CA GLN A 42 -24.00 -31.76 3.60
C GLN A 42 -24.57 -30.35 3.78
N VAL A 43 -25.26 -29.85 2.76
CA VAL A 43 -25.94 -28.54 2.74
C VAL A 43 -27.44 -28.77 2.64
N GLN A 44 -28.22 -28.02 3.41
CA GLN A 44 -29.68 -27.97 3.29
C GLN A 44 -30.13 -26.54 3.07
N VAL A 45 -31.10 -26.36 2.18
CA VAL A 45 -31.81 -25.10 1.93
C VAL A 45 -33.30 -25.34 2.16
N SER A 46 -33.96 -24.45 2.90
CA SER A 46 -35.34 -24.60 3.37
C SER A 46 -36.13 -23.30 3.28
N ARG A 47 -37.46 -23.40 3.14
CA ARG A 47 -38.44 -22.32 3.33
C ARG A 47 -38.76 -22.05 4.80
N GLY A 48 -38.22 -22.83 5.74
CA GLY A 48 -38.42 -22.64 7.19
C GLY A 48 -37.11 -22.75 7.97
N ALA A 49 -36.96 -21.92 9.00
CA ALA A 49 -35.77 -21.91 9.87
C ALA A 49 -35.58 -23.20 10.68
N ASP A 50 -36.63 -24.02 10.80
CA ASP A 50 -36.61 -25.29 11.53
C ASP A 50 -36.24 -26.48 10.63
N PHE A 51 -36.08 -26.29 9.33
CA PHE A 51 -35.65 -27.30 8.35
C PHE A 51 -36.51 -28.58 8.40
N ARG A 52 -37.83 -28.43 8.52
CA ARG A 52 -38.76 -29.55 8.33
C ARG A 52 -38.62 -30.14 6.93
N GLU A 53 -38.84 -31.44 6.82
CA GLU A 53 -38.64 -32.18 5.58
C GLU A 53 -39.52 -31.68 4.42
N ASP A 54 -40.75 -31.27 4.71
CA ASP A 54 -41.71 -30.67 3.76
C ASP A 54 -41.35 -29.23 3.35
N ALA A 55 -40.47 -28.57 4.09
CA ALA A 55 -39.97 -27.24 3.79
C ALA A 55 -38.60 -27.24 3.10
N LEU A 56 -37.95 -28.39 2.93
CA LEU A 56 -36.66 -28.49 2.23
C LEU A 56 -36.87 -28.29 0.73
N VAL A 57 -36.08 -27.39 0.13
CA VAL A 57 -36.12 -27.07 -1.30
C VAL A 57 -34.88 -27.50 -2.05
N ASP A 58 -33.76 -27.68 -1.34
CA ASP A 58 -32.52 -28.18 -1.89
C ASP A 58 -31.72 -28.90 -0.81
N THR A 59 -31.02 -29.95 -1.19
CA THR A 59 -30.07 -30.68 -0.34
C THR A 59 -28.95 -31.23 -1.23
N ALA A 60 -27.71 -31.00 -0.81
CA ALA A 60 -26.54 -31.42 -1.57
C ALA A 60 -25.43 -31.94 -0.66
N ASP A 61 -24.58 -32.80 -1.21
CA ASP A 61 -23.28 -33.16 -0.64
C ASP A 61 -22.17 -32.48 -1.46
N ALA A 62 -21.78 -31.28 -1.04
CA ALA A 62 -20.79 -30.46 -1.72
C ALA A 62 -19.37 -30.99 -1.48
N LEU A 63 -18.57 -31.10 -2.55
CA LEU A 63 -17.16 -31.50 -2.48
C LEU A 63 -16.25 -30.37 -1.96
N PHE A 64 -16.71 -29.14 -2.10
CA PHE A 64 -15.98 -27.93 -1.74
C PHE A 64 -16.72 -27.18 -0.64
N PRO A 65 -16.04 -26.30 0.13
CA PRO A 65 -16.66 -25.56 1.23
C PRO A 65 -17.49 -24.36 0.74
N TYR A 66 -18.13 -24.51 -0.42
CA TYR A 66 -19.09 -23.60 -0.99
C TYR A 66 -20.12 -24.37 -1.83
N TYR A 67 -21.30 -23.79 -1.96
CA TYR A 67 -22.41 -24.35 -2.74
C TYR A 67 -23.30 -23.21 -3.25
N VAL A 68 -23.78 -23.32 -4.49
CA VAL A 68 -24.82 -22.41 -5.01
C VAL A 68 -26.12 -23.21 -5.11
N PRO A 69 -27.17 -22.81 -4.37
CA PRO A 69 -28.47 -23.48 -4.40
C PRO A 69 -29.04 -23.60 -5.81
N GLY A 70 -29.65 -24.75 -6.11
CA GLY A 70 -30.21 -25.04 -7.43
C GLY A 70 -29.18 -25.47 -8.49
N GLN A 71 -27.90 -25.66 -8.13
CA GLN A 71 -26.87 -26.16 -9.06
C GLN A 71 -26.97 -27.66 -9.40
N ASN A 72 -27.78 -28.45 -8.69
CA ASN A 72 -28.02 -29.88 -8.96
C ASN A 72 -28.73 -30.16 -10.32
N TYR A 73 -28.56 -29.26 -11.30
CA TYR A 73 -28.97 -29.31 -12.71
C TYR A 73 -28.47 -30.55 -13.48
N VAL A 74 -27.62 -31.38 -12.87
CA VAL A 74 -27.18 -32.65 -13.47
C VAL A 74 -28.24 -33.72 -13.17
N LEU A 75 -29.11 -33.98 -14.17
CA LEU A 75 -30.09 -35.07 -14.31
C LEU A 75 -31.56 -34.75 -13.96
N GLY A 76 -32.19 -33.81 -14.68
CA GLY A 76 -33.57 -34.00 -15.14
C GLY A 76 -34.72 -33.23 -14.47
N SER A 77 -34.50 -32.43 -13.42
CA SER A 77 -35.54 -31.51 -12.88
C SER A 77 -35.22 -30.06 -13.23
N GLN A 78 -36.03 -29.43 -14.07
CA GLN A 78 -35.75 -28.15 -14.75
C GLN A 78 -36.12 -26.87 -13.97
N THR A 79 -36.21 -26.88 -12.64
CA THR A 79 -36.80 -25.72 -11.93
C THR A 79 -35.72 -24.94 -11.15
N PRO A 80 -35.41 -23.69 -11.56
CA PRO A 80 -34.63 -22.76 -10.74
C PRO A 80 -35.24 -22.62 -9.34
N LEU A 81 -34.41 -22.27 -8.36
CA LEU A 81 -34.90 -21.95 -7.01
C LEU A 81 -35.94 -20.82 -7.13
N PRO A 82 -37.20 -21.01 -6.69
CA PRO A 82 -38.21 -19.96 -6.81
C PRO A 82 -37.82 -18.70 -6.02
N PHE A 83 -38.44 -17.56 -6.30
CA PHE A 83 -38.18 -16.35 -5.53
C PHE A 83 -38.74 -16.47 -4.10
N GLY A 84 -38.19 -15.70 -3.15
CA GLY A 84 -38.59 -15.63 -1.75
C GLY A 84 -37.45 -15.87 -0.75
N THR A 85 -37.80 -16.02 0.53
CA THR A 85 -36.84 -16.22 1.62
C THR A 85 -36.42 -17.69 1.78
N TYR A 86 -35.14 -17.91 2.08
CA TYR A 86 -34.56 -19.23 2.31
C TYR A 86 -33.62 -19.25 3.51
N TRP A 87 -33.70 -20.32 4.31
CA TRP A 87 -32.71 -20.68 5.33
C TRP A 87 -31.77 -21.73 4.80
N TRP A 88 -30.52 -21.66 5.21
CA TRP A 88 -29.53 -22.68 4.89
C TRP A 88 -28.67 -23.03 6.09
N ARG A 89 -28.19 -24.27 6.09
CA ARG A 89 -27.23 -24.80 7.08
C ARG A 89 -26.33 -25.85 6.44
N VAL A 90 -25.17 -26.04 7.04
CA VAL A 90 -24.14 -26.96 6.53
C VAL A 90 -23.48 -27.75 7.65
N ARG A 91 -23.06 -28.99 7.36
CA ARG A 91 -22.20 -29.79 8.24
C ARG A 91 -21.24 -30.66 7.44
N ALA A 92 -20.11 -31.02 8.05
CA ALA A 92 -19.06 -31.81 7.40
C ALA A 92 -19.29 -33.33 7.53
N LYS A 93 -18.82 -34.08 6.53
CA LYS A 93 -18.76 -35.55 6.52
C LYS A 93 -17.34 -36.01 6.15
N ASP A 94 -16.90 -37.13 6.72
CA ASP A 94 -15.62 -37.76 6.37
C ASP A 94 -15.69 -38.55 5.05
N GLY A 95 -14.56 -39.14 4.65
CA GLY A 95 -14.48 -39.97 3.44
C GLY A 95 -15.32 -41.25 3.47
N GLY A 96 -15.78 -41.68 4.65
CA GLY A 96 -16.73 -42.78 4.83
C GLY A 96 -18.19 -42.33 4.89
N GLY A 97 -18.45 -41.02 4.80
CA GLY A 97 -19.78 -40.42 4.90
C GLY A 97 -20.27 -40.19 6.34
N ALA A 98 -19.45 -40.46 7.36
CA ALA A 98 -19.80 -40.20 8.75
C ALA A 98 -19.78 -38.69 9.04
N VAL A 99 -20.76 -38.21 9.80
CA VAL A 99 -20.89 -36.80 10.17
C VAL A 99 -19.77 -36.41 11.15
N LEU A 100 -19.06 -35.32 10.86
CA LEU A 100 -17.91 -34.84 11.63
C LEU A 100 -18.22 -33.71 12.64
N GLY A 101 -19.49 -33.27 12.70
CA GLY A 101 -19.93 -32.24 13.63
C GLY A 101 -21.40 -31.89 13.47
N ASP A 102 -21.88 -31.00 14.34
CA ASP A 102 -23.26 -30.50 14.28
C ASP A 102 -23.50 -29.62 13.04
N TRP A 103 -24.77 -29.37 12.76
CA TRP A 103 -25.16 -28.34 11.81
C TRP A 103 -24.64 -26.97 12.23
N SER A 104 -24.26 -26.17 11.24
CA SER A 104 -23.99 -24.75 11.44
C SER A 104 -25.21 -24.03 12.01
N ALA A 105 -24.97 -22.87 12.64
CA ALA A 105 -26.04 -21.90 12.85
C ALA A 105 -26.71 -21.60 11.49
N PRO A 106 -28.05 -21.63 11.41
CA PRO A 106 -28.75 -21.25 10.19
C PRO A 106 -28.46 -19.80 9.82
N ARG A 107 -28.35 -19.55 8.51
CA ARG A 107 -28.41 -18.20 7.94
C ARG A 107 -29.54 -18.15 6.92
N HIS A 108 -30.00 -16.96 6.59
CA HIS A 108 -31.01 -16.75 5.57
C HIS A 108 -30.59 -15.71 4.52
N PHE A 109 -31.24 -15.79 3.37
CA PHE A 109 -31.17 -14.79 2.30
C PHE A 109 -32.55 -14.67 1.64
N ASN A 110 -32.81 -13.53 1.03
CA ASN A 110 -33.98 -13.29 0.20
C ASN A 110 -33.57 -13.35 -1.27
N LEU A 111 -34.34 -14.07 -2.09
CA LEU A 111 -34.12 -14.18 -3.53
C LEU A 111 -35.23 -13.42 -4.27
N SER A 112 -34.88 -12.27 -4.81
CA SER A 112 -35.77 -11.37 -5.54
C SER A 112 -35.80 -11.67 -7.02
N ARG A 113 -36.97 -11.50 -7.63
CA ARG A 113 -37.09 -11.40 -9.08
C ARG A 113 -36.47 -10.09 -9.55
N GLU A 114 -35.78 -10.17 -10.68
CA GLU A 114 -35.24 -8.99 -11.35
C GLU A 114 -36.38 -8.11 -11.89
N LEU A 115 -36.37 -6.83 -11.54
CA LEU A 115 -37.29 -5.83 -12.09
C LEU A 115 -36.72 -5.18 -13.33
N MET A 116 -37.63 -4.79 -14.23
CA MET A 116 -37.31 -3.89 -15.33
C MET A 116 -37.58 -2.45 -14.95
N THR A 117 -36.79 -1.54 -15.52
CA THR A 117 -37.08 -0.12 -15.55
C THR A 117 -37.60 0.29 -16.93
N GLY A 118 -38.86 0.70 -16.98
CA GLY A 118 -39.54 1.23 -18.15
C GLY A 118 -39.09 2.64 -18.53
N ASN A 119 -38.98 2.88 -19.83
CA ASN A 119 -38.67 4.18 -20.41
C ASN A 119 -39.24 4.28 -21.85
N ARG A 120 -39.28 5.49 -22.42
CA ARG A 120 -39.93 5.75 -23.72
C ARG A 120 -39.22 5.18 -24.96
N PHE A 121 -37.98 4.70 -24.84
CA PHE A 121 -37.11 4.29 -25.95
C PHE A 121 -36.99 2.78 -26.09
N ASP A 122 -36.78 2.05 -24.98
CA ASP A 122 -36.47 0.61 -25.03
C ASP A 122 -37.57 -0.27 -24.47
N TYR A 123 -38.14 0.13 -23.32
CA TYR A 123 -39.19 -0.62 -22.65
C TYR A 123 -40.37 0.30 -22.29
N ALA A 124 -41.12 0.70 -23.31
CA ALA A 124 -42.18 1.69 -23.19
C ALA A 124 -43.46 1.07 -22.64
N ALA A 125 -43.65 1.15 -21.32
CA ALA A 125 -44.85 0.62 -20.65
C ALA A 125 -46.16 1.23 -21.23
N PRO A 126 -47.27 0.48 -21.22
CA PRO A 126 -48.54 0.96 -21.78
C PRO A 126 -49.02 2.24 -21.10
N ALA A 127 -49.31 3.27 -21.90
CA ALA A 127 -49.83 4.52 -21.39
C ALA A 127 -51.30 4.39 -20.91
N ARG A 128 -51.67 5.18 -19.91
CA ARG A 128 -53.07 5.31 -19.46
C ARG A 128 -54.00 5.60 -20.67
N PRO A 129 -55.14 4.89 -20.82
CA PRO A 129 -55.85 4.09 -19.82
C PRO A 129 -55.48 2.60 -19.74
N SER A 130 -54.51 2.11 -20.50
CA SER A 130 -54.04 0.72 -20.46
C SER A 130 -53.30 0.39 -19.15
N THR A 131 -52.92 -0.87 -18.93
CA THR A 131 -52.18 -1.31 -17.73
C THR A 131 -50.96 -2.15 -18.12
N LEU A 132 -50.13 -2.51 -17.15
CA LEU A 132 -49.02 -3.44 -17.38
C LEU A 132 -49.48 -4.83 -17.87
N LEU A 133 -50.75 -5.21 -17.69
CA LEU A 133 -51.29 -6.47 -18.22
C LEU A 133 -51.65 -6.35 -19.72
N SER A 134 -51.63 -5.15 -20.29
CA SER A 134 -52.01 -4.93 -21.69
C SER A 134 -50.98 -5.55 -22.64
N ASN A 135 -51.46 -6.45 -23.49
CA ASN A 135 -50.71 -6.97 -24.62
C ASN A 135 -51.18 -6.26 -25.90
N ASP A 136 -50.70 -5.03 -26.10
CA ASP A 136 -51.00 -4.26 -27.30
C ASP A 136 -50.02 -4.65 -28.42
N SER A 137 -50.53 -5.39 -29.41
CA SER A 137 -49.74 -5.82 -30.58
C SER A 137 -49.11 -4.67 -31.39
N THR A 138 -49.53 -3.42 -31.16
CA THR A 138 -48.95 -2.23 -31.81
C THR A 138 -47.78 -1.64 -31.03
N ASN A 139 -47.65 -1.95 -29.73
CA ASN A 139 -46.50 -1.58 -28.91
C ASN A 139 -45.46 -2.70 -28.90
N THR A 140 -44.54 -2.67 -29.86
CA THR A 140 -43.48 -3.68 -30.00
C THR A 140 -42.35 -3.53 -28.98
N LEU A 141 -42.37 -2.48 -28.14
CA LEU A 141 -41.33 -2.19 -27.14
C LEU A 141 -41.68 -2.73 -25.75
N TYR A 142 -42.87 -3.30 -25.57
CA TYR A 142 -43.32 -3.79 -24.27
C TYR A 142 -43.79 -5.24 -24.36
N ASP A 143 -43.32 -6.04 -23.40
CA ASP A 143 -43.77 -7.41 -23.19
C ASP A 143 -44.27 -7.54 -21.74
N PRO A 144 -45.57 -7.79 -21.50
CA PRO A 144 -46.12 -7.96 -20.16
C PRO A 144 -45.54 -9.16 -19.41
N ALA A 145 -44.92 -10.14 -20.09
CA ALA A 145 -44.27 -11.27 -19.42
C ALA A 145 -43.07 -10.82 -18.56
N LEU A 146 -42.43 -9.70 -18.91
CA LEU A 146 -41.27 -9.20 -18.19
C LEU A 146 -41.64 -8.34 -16.96
N SER A 147 -42.88 -7.85 -16.89
CA SER A 147 -43.40 -7.16 -15.71
C SER A 147 -44.11 -8.10 -14.72
N LEU A 148 -44.42 -9.34 -15.11
CA LEU A 148 -45.04 -10.33 -14.22
C LEU A 148 -44.10 -10.64 -13.05
N VAL A 149 -44.58 -10.55 -11.81
CA VAL A 149 -43.79 -10.86 -10.60
C VAL A 149 -44.38 -11.98 -9.75
N ALA A 150 -45.69 -12.22 -9.84
CA ALA A 150 -46.34 -13.35 -9.20
C ALA A 150 -47.62 -13.77 -9.94
N ASP A 151 -47.83 -15.08 -10.02
CA ASP A 151 -49.04 -15.66 -10.61
C ASP A 151 -50.20 -15.61 -9.61
N GLY A 152 -51.36 -15.17 -10.10
CA GLY A 152 -52.61 -15.23 -9.33
C GLY A 152 -53.12 -16.67 -9.24
N THR A 153 -53.84 -16.99 -8.17
CA THR A 153 -54.51 -18.27 -8.01
C THR A 153 -56.01 -18.04 -8.04
N ALA A 154 -56.74 -18.70 -8.94
CA ALA A 154 -58.21 -18.62 -9.03
C ALA A 154 -58.91 -19.37 -7.87
N ALA A 155 -58.54 -19.04 -6.63
CA ALA A 155 -58.88 -19.75 -5.41
C ALA A 155 -60.07 -19.10 -4.66
N ALA A 156 -60.49 -17.91 -5.06
CA ALA A 156 -61.55 -17.13 -4.43
C ALA A 156 -62.82 -17.04 -5.30
N PRO A 157 -63.96 -16.61 -4.73
CA PRO A 157 -65.12 -16.24 -5.54
C PRO A 157 -64.75 -15.17 -6.56
N ALA A 158 -65.27 -15.29 -7.79
CA ALA A 158 -64.87 -14.45 -8.92
C ALA A 158 -64.91 -12.93 -8.67
N THR A 159 -65.73 -12.43 -7.74
CA THR A 159 -65.80 -11.01 -7.37
C THR A 159 -64.55 -10.50 -6.64
N PHE A 160 -63.87 -11.36 -5.89
CA PHE A 160 -62.71 -11.03 -5.06
C PHE A 160 -61.39 -11.56 -5.61
N ASP A 161 -61.45 -12.26 -6.74
CA ASP A 161 -60.29 -12.86 -7.39
C ASP A 161 -59.23 -11.80 -7.70
N VAL A 162 -57.99 -12.08 -7.30
CA VAL A 162 -56.82 -11.27 -7.60
C VAL A 162 -55.89 -12.08 -8.51
N GLY A 163 -55.83 -11.65 -9.77
CA GLY A 163 -55.04 -12.30 -10.81
C GLY A 163 -53.55 -11.97 -10.72
N ASN A 164 -52.86 -12.21 -11.83
CA ASN A 164 -51.42 -11.99 -11.96
C ASN A 164 -51.00 -10.58 -11.51
N LEU A 165 -49.95 -10.53 -10.69
CA LEU A 165 -49.32 -9.30 -10.22
C LEU A 165 -48.17 -8.92 -11.15
N HIS A 166 -48.24 -7.72 -11.69
CA HIS A 166 -47.21 -7.10 -12.50
C HIS A 166 -46.63 -5.89 -11.77
N LEU A 167 -45.30 -5.73 -11.84
CA LEU A 167 -44.58 -4.64 -11.19
C LEU A 167 -43.32 -4.30 -11.98
N ILE A 168 -43.12 -3.01 -12.25
CA ILE A 168 -41.88 -2.44 -12.80
C ILE A 168 -41.60 -1.10 -12.13
N GLN A 169 -40.37 -0.61 -12.28
CA GLN A 169 -40.12 0.82 -12.14
C GLN A 169 -40.39 1.47 -13.50
N ASP A 170 -40.99 2.66 -13.54
CA ASP A 170 -41.35 3.28 -14.83
C ASP A 170 -41.30 4.79 -14.78
N ARG A 171 -40.69 5.37 -15.82
CA ARG A 171 -40.67 6.82 -16.05
C ARG A 171 -41.84 7.20 -16.95
N VAL A 172 -43.01 7.35 -16.35
CA VAL A 172 -44.26 7.66 -17.06
C VAL A 172 -44.22 9.10 -17.63
N ASN A 173 -44.52 9.24 -18.91
CA ASN A 173 -44.75 10.54 -19.54
C ASN A 173 -46.14 11.05 -19.17
N GLU A 174 -46.19 12.12 -18.38
CA GLU A 174 -47.43 12.72 -17.89
C GLU A 174 -47.78 14.04 -18.59
N GLY A 175 -47.03 14.40 -19.64
CA GLY A 175 -47.19 15.63 -20.40
C GLY A 175 -45.89 16.02 -21.12
N PRO A 176 -45.91 17.06 -21.97
CA PRO A 176 -44.81 17.38 -22.89
C PRO A 176 -43.43 17.60 -22.25
N SER A 177 -43.35 17.80 -20.93
CA SER A 177 -42.10 17.92 -20.16
C SER A 177 -42.17 17.38 -18.72
N VAL A 178 -43.14 16.52 -18.38
CA VAL A 178 -43.30 15.98 -17.02
C VAL A 178 -43.06 14.47 -17.05
N TYR A 179 -41.89 14.07 -16.54
CA TYR A 179 -41.46 12.68 -16.46
C TYR A 179 -41.23 12.33 -15.00
N ASN A 180 -42.22 11.68 -14.40
CA ASN A 180 -42.16 11.25 -13.01
C ASN A 180 -41.79 9.77 -12.93
N TYR A 181 -41.01 9.40 -11.92
CA TYR A 181 -40.57 8.02 -11.72
C TYR A 181 -41.48 7.34 -10.71
N TYR A 182 -41.98 6.15 -11.06
CA TYR A 182 -42.99 5.43 -10.31
C TYR A 182 -42.59 3.98 -10.08
N TRP A 183 -43.04 3.44 -8.95
CA TRP A 183 -43.39 2.04 -8.86
C TRP A 183 -44.73 1.85 -9.58
N SER A 184 -44.69 1.15 -10.71
CA SER A 184 -45.85 0.87 -11.54
C SER A 184 -46.32 -0.54 -11.23
N LEU A 185 -47.47 -0.67 -10.59
CA LEU A 185 -48.03 -1.93 -10.11
C LEU A 185 -49.39 -2.18 -10.75
N ALA A 186 -49.61 -3.37 -11.29
CA ALA A 186 -50.91 -3.77 -11.81
C ALA A 186 -51.28 -5.19 -11.40
N PHE A 187 -52.57 -5.47 -11.24
CA PHE A 187 -53.04 -6.82 -10.97
C PHE A 187 -54.40 -7.08 -11.61
N GLY A 188 -54.60 -8.32 -12.02
CA GLY A 188 -55.88 -8.79 -12.53
C GLY A 188 -56.97 -8.73 -11.46
N VAL A 189 -58.18 -8.37 -11.86
CA VAL A 189 -59.36 -8.29 -10.99
C VAL A 189 -60.59 -8.79 -11.74
N SER A 190 -61.69 -8.99 -11.02
CA SER A 190 -62.97 -9.33 -11.65
C SER A 190 -63.44 -8.29 -12.66
N SER A 191 -64.03 -8.73 -13.77
CA SER A 191 -64.67 -7.85 -14.75
C SER A 191 -65.94 -7.17 -14.22
N THR A 192 -66.57 -7.74 -13.19
CA THR A 192 -67.78 -7.20 -12.55
C THR A 192 -67.68 -7.28 -11.04
N VAL A 193 -68.13 -6.22 -10.37
CA VAL A 193 -68.12 -6.12 -8.91
C VAL A 193 -69.56 -5.94 -8.43
N ALA A 194 -70.16 -7.02 -7.92
CA ALA A 194 -71.52 -7.02 -7.40
C ALA A 194 -71.64 -6.27 -6.06
N GLU A 195 -70.52 -6.14 -5.35
CA GLU A 195 -70.38 -5.39 -4.10
C GLU A 195 -69.02 -4.68 -4.04
N PRO A 196 -68.83 -3.67 -3.17
CA PRO A 196 -67.55 -3.00 -3.03
C PRO A 196 -66.43 -3.96 -2.60
N VAL A 197 -65.29 -3.88 -3.28
CA VAL A 197 -64.08 -4.67 -2.99
C VAL A 197 -62.97 -3.72 -2.57
N SER A 198 -62.27 -4.04 -1.49
CA SER A 198 -61.06 -3.31 -1.10
C SER A 198 -59.84 -4.16 -1.37
N TYR A 199 -58.87 -3.64 -2.13
CA TYR A 199 -57.58 -4.28 -2.33
C TYR A 199 -56.57 -3.66 -1.38
N GLY A 200 -55.94 -4.47 -0.53
CA GLY A 200 -54.82 -4.06 0.30
C GLY A 200 -53.51 -4.49 -0.36
N ILE A 201 -52.54 -3.58 -0.40
CA ILE A 201 -51.21 -3.81 -0.95
C ILE A 201 -50.21 -3.44 0.13
N TYR A 202 -49.46 -4.41 0.60
CA TYR A 202 -48.49 -4.25 1.68
C TYR A 202 -47.07 -4.28 1.11
N PHE A 203 -46.25 -3.34 1.59
CA PHE A 203 -44.86 -3.16 1.21
C PHE A 203 -43.97 -3.25 2.44
N ASP A 204 -43.10 -4.24 2.47
CA ASP A 204 -41.96 -4.29 3.37
C ASP A 204 -40.70 -3.95 2.56
N ILE A 205 -39.94 -2.96 3.06
CA ILE A 205 -38.80 -2.35 2.37
C ILE A 205 -37.48 -2.61 3.10
N ASP A 206 -37.53 -3.07 4.35
CA ASP A 206 -36.36 -3.22 5.22
C ASP A 206 -36.03 -4.69 5.52
N HIS A 207 -37.00 -5.60 5.33
CA HIS A 207 -36.90 -7.04 5.52
C HIS A 207 -36.40 -7.44 6.92
N GLN A 208 -36.54 -6.55 7.90
CA GLN A 208 -36.11 -6.78 9.27
C GLN A 208 -37.20 -7.47 10.06
N ILE A 209 -36.83 -8.57 10.72
CA ILE A 209 -37.74 -9.30 11.58
C ILE A 209 -38.29 -8.38 12.68
N ASP A 210 -39.60 -8.43 12.86
CA ASP A 210 -40.39 -7.66 13.82
C ASP A 210 -40.43 -6.13 13.59
N LYS A 211 -39.80 -5.61 12.52
CA LYS A 211 -39.94 -4.21 12.10
C LYS A 211 -41.11 -4.04 11.16
N GLY A 212 -41.64 -2.83 11.06
CA GLY A 212 -42.91 -2.57 10.38
C GLY A 212 -44.15 -2.82 11.25
N ALA A 213 -45.32 -2.69 10.63
CA ALA A 213 -46.59 -2.72 11.34
C ALA A 213 -47.07 -4.15 11.65
N PRO A 214 -47.42 -4.47 12.92
CA PRO A 214 -47.95 -5.77 13.29
C PRO A 214 -49.44 -5.96 12.98
N GLY A 215 -50.13 -4.92 12.49
CA GLY A 215 -51.56 -4.96 12.21
C GLY A 215 -51.95 -3.96 11.14
N ASP A 216 -53.21 -4.01 10.71
CA ASP A 216 -53.72 -3.27 9.56
C ASP A 216 -54.02 -1.78 9.84
N PRO A 217 -53.70 -0.83 8.94
CA PRO A 217 -53.99 0.61 9.13
C PRO A 217 -55.48 0.96 9.23
N ARG A 218 -56.37 0.10 8.74
CA ARG A 218 -57.82 0.28 8.77
C ARG A 218 -58.48 -0.62 9.82
N ASN A 219 -57.71 -1.15 10.78
CA ASN A 219 -58.12 -2.07 11.83
C ASN A 219 -58.85 -3.32 11.31
N LYS A 220 -58.50 -3.81 10.12
CA LYS A 220 -58.97 -5.10 9.60
C LYS A 220 -58.20 -6.25 10.25
N GLN A 221 -58.81 -7.44 10.27
CA GLN A 221 -58.20 -8.65 10.84
C GLN A 221 -57.22 -9.26 9.81
N ILE A 222 -56.14 -8.54 9.53
CA ILE A 222 -55.07 -8.97 8.62
C ILE A 222 -53.82 -9.18 9.45
N GLU A 223 -53.43 -10.44 9.58
CA GLU A 223 -52.22 -10.83 10.29
C GLU A 223 -51.06 -10.96 9.31
N THR A 224 -49.93 -10.34 9.64
CA THR A 224 -48.67 -10.42 8.89
C THR A 224 -47.66 -11.24 9.67
N HIS A 225 -46.95 -12.13 8.98
CA HIS A 225 -45.84 -12.84 9.58
C HIS A 225 -44.77 -11.82 10.03
N PRO A 226 -44.14 -11.97 11.22
CA PRO A 226 -43.18 -10.99 11.76
C PRO A 226 -42.04 -10.57 10.84
N ARG A 227 -41.68 -11.40 9.85
CA ARG A 227 -40.63 -11.14 8.86
C ARG A 227 -41.03 -10.16 7.75
N TYR A 228 -42.32 -10.06 7.44
CA TYR A 228 -42.81 -9.30 6.28
C TYR A 228 -43.81 -8.22 6.72
N ARG A 229 -43.61 -7.69 7.91
CA ARG A 229 -44.47 -6.65 8.45
C ARG A 229 -44.26 -5.39 7.62
N PRO A 230 -45.33 -4.81 7.05
CA PRO A 230 -45.16 -3.72 6.10
C PRO A 230 -44.70 -2.42 6.77
N ASN A 231 -43.86 -1.68 6.07
CA ASN A 231 -43.58 -0.26 6.36
C ASN A 231 -44.63 0.64 5.70
N TYR A 232 -45.21 0.21 4.58
CA TYR A 232 -46.22 0.97 3.85
C TYR A 232 -47.39 0.10 3.44
N ALA A 233 -48.56 0.72 3.34
CA ALA A 233 -49.76 0.08 2.82
C ALA A 233 -50.48 1.00 1.83
N LEU A 234 -50.95 0.44 0.72
CA LEU A 234 -51.86 1.08 -0.21
C LEU A 234 -53.17 0.33 -0.20
N TYR A 235 -54.27 1.03 0.05
CA TYR A 235 -55.61 0.49 -0.10
C TYR A 235 -56.31 1.11 -1.30
N ILE A 236 -56.90 0.26 -2.15
CA ILE A 236 -57.69 0.66 -3.32
C ILE A 236 -59.11 0.13 -3.15
N ASP A 237 -60.06 1.02 -2.95
CA ASP A 237 -61.48 0.70 -2.81
C ASP A 237 -62.17 0.82 -4.18
N ARG A 238 -62.75 -0.29 -4.66
CA ARG A 238 -63.43 -0.39 -5.96
C ARG A 238 -64.94 -0.50 -5.79
N SER A 239 -65.67 0.34 -6.52
CA SER A 239 -67.13 0.28 -6.65
C SER A 239 -67.51 0.47 -8.12
N GLY A 240 -67.88 -0.62 -8.80
CA GLY A 240 -67.98 -0.64 -10.26
C GLY A 240 -66.61 -0.36 -10.90
N ASP A 241 -66.55 0.65 -11.77
CA ASP A 241 -65.32 1.09 -12.43
C ASP A 241 -64.60 2.24 -11.69
N SER A 242 -65.18 2.74 -10.60
CA SER A 242 -64.59 3.82 -9.79
C SER A 242 -63.64 3.26 -8.75
N LEU A 243 -62.46 3.89 -8.63
CA LEU A 243 -61.42 3.54 -7.66
C LEU A 243 -61.09 4.74 -6.76
N ASN A 244 -60.95 4.49 -5.46
CA ASN A 244 -60.38 5.43 -4.50
C ASN A 244 -59.19 4.79 -3.80
N ALA A 245 -58.04 5.46 -3.80
CA ALA A 245 -56.80 4.91 -3.25
C ALA A 245 -56.23 5.76 -2.11
N PHE A 246 -55.83 5.11 -1.02
CA PHE A 246 -55.24 5.74 0.17
C PHE A 246 -53.93 5.05 0.55
N PHE A 247 -52.89 5.85 0.74
CA PHE A 247 -51.56 5.42 1.11
C PHE A 247 -51.31 5.67 2.60
N TYR A 248 -50.67 4.72 3.27
CA TYR A 248 -50.39 4.72 4.70
C TYR A 248 -48.91 4.42 4.93
N THR A 249 -48.33 5.12 5.91
CA THR A 249 -46.94 4.96 6.33
C THR A 249 -46.89 4.52 7.78
N TRP A 250 -46.06 3.53 8.09
CA TRP A 250 -45.75 3.14 9.46
C TRP A 250 -44.64 4.03 10.01
N ASN A 251 -44.91 4.73 11.12
CA ASN A 251 -43.94 5.64 11.74
C ASN A 251 -43.03 4.98 12.78
N GLY A 252 -43.08 3.64 12.90
CA GLY A 252 -42.38 2.86 13.93
C GLY A 252 -43.24 2.48 15.13
N THR A 253 -44.37 3.17 15.36
CA THR A 253 -45.26 2.92 16.51
C THR A 253 -46.74 2.80 16.14
N SER A 254 -47.18 3.54 15.13
CA SER A 254 -48.54 3.50 14.61
C SER A 254 -48.54 3.75 13.10
N TRP A 255 -49.66 3.44 12.46
CA TRP A 255 -49.93 3.93 11.11
C TRP A 255 -50.26 5.42 11.17
N ASP A 256 -49.70 6.18 10.23
CA ASP A 256 -50.13 7.54 9.95
C ASP A 256 -51.51 7.54 9.28
N TYR A 257 -52.18 8.70 9.26
CA TYR A 257 -53.47 8.85 8.59
C TYR A 257 -53.32 8.59 7.09
N GLY A 258 -54.29 7.86 6.53
CA GLY A 258 -54.32 7.55 5.11
C GLY A 258 -54.42 8.80 4.25
N VAL A 259 -53.46 8.99 3.36
CA VAL A 259 -53.42 10.11 2.41
C VAL A 259 -53.93 9.63 1.06
N PRO A 260 -54.85 10.35 0.39
CA PRO A 260 -55.25 10.01 -0.98
C PRO A 260 -54.04 9.88 -1.90
N LEU A 261 -53.93 8.79 -2.67
CA LEU A 261 -52.77 8.52 -3.53
C LEU A 261 -52.49 9.68 -4.51
N ALA A 262 -53.54 10.31 -5.01
CA ALA A 262 -53.43 11.48 -5.88
C ALA A 262 -52.76 12.69 -5.21
N ASN A 263 -52.92 12.85 -3.89
CA ASN A 263 -52.32 13.98 -3.15
C ASN A 263 -50.80 13.85 -3.01
N ILE A 264 -50.26 12.63 -3.12
CA ILE A 264 -48.82 12.39 -3.15
C ILE A 264 -48.28 12.26 -4.59
N GLY A 265 -49.09 12.55 -5.61
CA GLY A 265 -48.68 12.50 -7.02
C GLY A 265 -48.79 11.11 -7.66
N GLY A 266 -49.36 10.13 -6.95
CA GLY A 266 -49.67 8.82 -7.49
C GLY A 266 -50.97 8.80 -8.28
N LYS A 267 -51.23 7.70 -8.98
CA LYS A 267 -52.41 7.52 -9.84
C LYS A 267 -52.97 6.12 -9.68
N VAL A 268 -54.28 5.98 -9.90
CA VAL A 268 -54.94 4.67 -9.92
C VAL A 268 -56.07 4.67 -10.95
N TRP A 269 -56.24 3.57 -11.68
CA TRP A 269 -57.39 3.38 -12.58
C TRP A 269 -57.68 1.89 -12.80
N TYR A 270 -58.89 1.63 -13.28
CA TYR A 270 -59.33 0.31 -13.74
C TYR A 270 -59.36 0.32 -15.26
N ASP A 271 -58.82 -0.73 -15.88
CA ASP A 271 -58.91 -0.97 -17.31
C ASP A 271 -59.85 -2.14 -17.60
N PRO A 272 -61.02 -1.90 -18.23
CA PRO A 272 -61.95 -2.96 -18.58
C PRO A 272 -61.44 -3.87 -19.71
N ALA A 273 -60.46 -3.45 -20.51
CA ALA A 273 -59.93 -4.27 -21.61
C ALA A 273 -59.06 -5.42 -21.09
N THR A 274 -58.25 -5.15 -20.06
CA THR A 274 -57.40 -6.15 -19.39
C THR A 274 -57.99 -6.68 -18.09
N THR A 275 -59.14 -6.15 -17.67
CA THR A 275 -59.76 -6.44 -16.36
C THR A 275 -58.74 -6.30 -15.23
N ALA A 276 -58.03 -5.17 -15.20
CA ALA A 276 -56.91 -4.95 -14.30
C ALA A 276 -57.00 -3.61 -13.58
N VAL A 277 -56.49 -3.56 -12.36
CA VAL A 277 -56.22 -2.32 -11.64
C VAL A 277 -54.76 -1.95 -11.85
N GLN A 278 -54.50 -0.69 -12.19
CA GLN A 278 -53.16 -0.11 -12.25
C GLN A 278 -53.02 0.96 -11.17
N ALA A 279 -51.88 0.93 -10.47
CA ALA A 279 -51.44 1.96 -9.55
C ALA A 279 -50.05 2.47 -9.96
N LEU A 280 -49.86 3.78 -9.87
CA LEU A 280 -48.56 4.45 -9.97
C LEU A 280 -48.27 5.09 -8.61
N ILE A 281 -47.19 4.65 -7.96
CA ILE A 281 -46.76 5.15 -6.65
C ILE A 281 -45.43 5.87 -6.86
N PRO A 282 -45.29 7.17 -6.53
CA PRO A 282 -44.05 7.90 -6.78
C PRO A 282 -42.87 7.18 -6.14
N TYR A 283 -41.77 7.02 -6.88
CA TYR A 283 -40.63 6.19 -6.49
C TYR A 283 -40.09 6.50 -5.08
N THR A 284 -39.91 7.80 -4.80
CA THR A 284 -39.38 8.31 -3.53
C THR A 284 -40.30 8.10 -2.33
N THR A 285 -41.56 7.66 -2.55
CA THR A 285 -42.50 7.36 -1.46
C THR A 285 -42.07 6.13 -0.67
N LEU A 286 -41.54 5.11 -1.37
CA LEU A 286 -41.07 3.86 -0.76
C LEU A 286 -39.57 3.87 -0.47
N VAL A 287 -38.81 4.76 -1.13
CA VAL A 287 -37.34 4.80 -1.06
C VAL A 287 -36.89 6.24 -0.78
N ASN A 288 -37.16 6.73 0.42
CA ASN A 288 -36.82 8.10 0.84
C ASN A 288 -35.43 8.21 1.48
N GLU A 289 -34.95 7.15 2.14
CA GLU A 289 -33.62 7.04 2.72
C GLU A 289 -32.96 5.74 2.24
N TRP A 290 -32.04 5.84 1.28
CA TRP A 290 -31.37 4.67 0.69
C TRP A 290 -30.68 3.75 1.70
N ASN A 291 -30.36 4.25 2.89
CA ASN A 291 -29.74 3.46 3.97
C ASN A 291 -30.77 2.64 4.77
N ALA A 292 -32.07 2.92 4.63
CA ALA A 292 -33.15 2.17 5.26
C ALA A 292 -33.78 1.13 4.33
N PHE A 293 -33.50 1.21 3.02
CA PHE A 293 -33.99 0.26 2.02
C PHE A 293 -33.05 -0.94 1.93
N ALA A 294 -33.60 -2.16 2.02
CA ALA A 294 -32.82 -3.40 1.92
C ALA A 294 -32.18 -3.61 0.52
N GLY A 295 -32.67 -2.88 -0.48
CA GLY A 295 -32.28 -3.02 -1.88
C GLY A 295 -33.31 -3.79 -2.70
N SER A 296 -34.31 -4.38 -2.06
CA SER A 296 -35.42 -5.14 -2.65
C SER A 296 -36.72 -4.84 -1.92
N LEU A 297 -37.84 -5.06 -2.60
CA LEU A 297 -39.19 -4.81 -2.10
C LEU A 297 -39.93 -6.13 -1.94
N ALA A 298 -40.55 -6.34 -0.78
CA ALA A 298 -41.51 -7.41 -0.54
C ALA A 298 -42.94 -6.88 -0.71
N VAL A 299 -43.67 -7.39 -1.70
CA VAL A 299 -45.03 -6.95 -2.06
C VAL A 299 -46.04 -8.06 -1.89
N THR A 300 -47.16 -7.76 -1.24
CA THR A 300 -48.34 -8.65 -1.20
C THR A 300 -49.58 -7.85 -1.56
N VAL A 301 -50.38 -8.37 -2.48
CA VAL A 301 -51.72 -7.84 -2.80
C VAL A 301 -52.76 -8.81 -2.28
N PHE A 302 -53.83 -8.30 -1.67
CA PHE A 302 -54.95 -9.11 -1.20
C PHE A 302 -56.27 -8.37 -1.37
N SER A 303 -57.35 -9.11 -1.53
CA SER A 303 -58.71 -8.57 -1.61
C SER A 303 -59.47 -8.78 -0.31
N LEU A 304 -60.34 -7.83 0.01
CA LEU A 304 -61.23 -7.86 1.16
C LEU A 304 -62.69 -7.73 0.73
N ASN A 305 -63.57 -8.42 1.45
CA ASN A 305 -65.01 -8.17 1.38
C ASN A 305 -65.43 -6.98 2.26
N ALA A 306 -66.71 -6.63 2.21
CA ALA A 306 -67.26 -5.52 3.00
C ALA A 306 -67.07 -5.65 4.52
N SER A 307 -66.97 -6.88 5.05
CA SER A 307 -66.67 -7.13 6.47
C SER A 307 -65.20 -6.91 6.82
N GLY A 308 -64.32 -6.80 5.82
CA GLY A 308 -62.87 -6.69 6.00
C GLY A 308 -62.15 -8.03 6.12
N ALA A 309 -62.82 -9.13 5.77
CA ALA A 309 -62.19 -10.45 5.73
C ALA A 309 -61.39 -10.61 4.43
N ARG A 310 -60.18 -11.17 4.53
CA ARG A 310 -59.33 -11.50 3.38
C ARG A 310 -59.95 -12.62 2.56
N MET A 311 -60.13 -12.37 1.26
CA MET A 311 -60.80 -13.29 0.35
C MET A 311 -59.82 -13.97 -0.60
N ASP A 312 -58.83 -13.22 -1.10
CA ASP A 312 -57.79 -13.71 -2.00
C ASP A 312 -56.48 -12.94 -1.84
N SER A 313 -55.40 -13.45 -2.43
CA SER A 313 -54.08 -12.81 -2.40
C SER A 313 -53.15 -13.25 -3.52
N VAL A 314 -52.33 -12.33 -4.01
CA VAL A 314 -51.20 -12.59 -4.92
C VAL A 314 -49.90 -11.97 -4.37
N PRO A 315 -48.81 -12.75 -4.23
CA PRO A 315 -48.76 -14.21 -4.33
C PRO A 315 -49.70 -14.88 -3.31
N GLN A 316 -49.97 -16.17 -3.51
CA GLN A 316 -50.78 -16.95 -2.57
C GLN A 316 -50.15 -16.94 -1.16
N GLN A 317 -50.97 -16.64 -0.15
CA GLN A 317 -50.58 -16.52 1.27
C GLN A 317 -51.14 -17.68 2.12
N GLY A 318 -50.48 -17.98 3.24
CA GLY A 318 -50.98 -18.88 4.28
C GLY A 318 -52.13 -18.28 5.11
N SER A 319 -52.34 -18.77 6.33
CA SER A 319 -53.35 -18.18 7.25
C SER A 319 -53.02 -16.74 7.64
N VAL A 320 -51.74 -16.38 7.59
CA VAL A 320 -51.20 -15.01 7.72
C VAL A 320 -50.55 -14.60 6.40
N LEU A 321 -50.18 -13.33 6.23
CA LEU A 321 -49.36 -12.91 5.09
C LEU A 321 -47.89 -13.30 5.33
N ASP A 322 -47.40 -14.32 4.63
CA ASP A 322 -46.12 -15.01 4.86
C ASP A 322 -45.30 -15.33 3.59
N ASN A 323 -45.75 -14.90 2.42
CA ASN A 323 -45.12 -15.23 1.15
C ASN A 323 -45.19 -14.05 0.16
N PRO A 324 -44.59 -12.89 0.47
CA PRO A 324 -44.60 -11.75 -0.44
C PRO A 324 -43.77 -12.03 -1.72
N ALA A 325 -44.09 -11.32 -2.79
CA ALA A 325 -43.26 -11.27 -3.98
C ALA A 325 -42.04 -10.38 -3.69
N PHE A 326 -40.85 -10.94 -3.80
CA PHE A 326 -39.59 -10.19 -3.67
C PHE A 326 -39.13 -9.70 -5.04
N VAL A 327 -38.86 -8.40 -5.15
CA VAL A 327 -38.51 -7.76 -6.43
C VAL A 327 -37.39 -6.73 -6.26
N SER A 328 -36.48 -6.62 -7.22
CA SER A 328 -35.40 -5.63 -7.22
C SER A 328 -34.71 -5.53 -8.57
N ASP A 329 -34.19 -4.34 -8.89
CA ASP A 329 -33.29 -4.04 -10.01
C ASP A 329 -31.82 -3.86 -9.56
N MET A 330 -31.47 -4.16 -8.29
CA MET A 330 -30.07 -4.03 -7.86
C MET A 330 -29.15 -5.02 -8.60
N PRO A 331 -27.93 -4.62 -8.97
CA PRO A 331 -26.95 -5.55 -9.51
C PRO A 331 -26.49 -6.52 -8.43
N MET A 332 -26.21 -7.77 -8.83
CA MET A 332 -25.66 -8.78 -7.92
C MET A 332 -24.12 -8.77 -7.97
N PRO A 333 -23.42 -8.39 -6.90
CA PRO A 333 -21.97 -8.50 -6.87
C PRO A 333 -21.53 -9.98 -6.88
N LEU A 334 -20.44 -10.27 -7.57
CA LEU A 334 -19.92 -11.62 -7.71
C LEU A 334 -18.75 -11.84 -6.75
N TYR A 335 -18.80 -12.96 -6.02
CA TYR A 335 -17.62 -13.47 -5.34
C TYR A 335 -16.63 -13.98 -6.41
N PRO A 336 -15.33 -13.61 -6.37
CA PRO A 336 -14.39 -14.12 -7.35
C PRO A 336 -14.23 -15.64 -7.16
N PHE A 337 -14.34 -16.39 -8.26
CA PHE A 337 -14.37 -17.86 -8.29
C PHE A 337 -13.06 -18.53 -7.83
N ASP A 338 -11.95 -17.78 -7.80
CA ASP A 338 -10.60 -18.26 -7.45
C ASP A 338 -10.11 -17.80 -6.05
N THR A 339 -10.99 -17.26 -5.20
CA THR A 339 -10.54 -16.59 -3.96
C THR A 339 -10.28 -17.56 -2.81
N PRO A 340 -9.19 -17.39 -2.03
CA PRO A 340 -8.98 -18.13 -0.78
C PRO A 340 -10.17 -17.97 0.17
N LEU A 341 -10.53 -19.05 0.88
CA LEU A 341 -11.66 -19.14 1.81
C LEU A 341 -11.39 -18.43 3.15
N ASP A 342 -10.88 -17.20 3.08
CA ASP A 342 -10.62 -16.34 4.23
C ASP A 342 -11.80 -15.36 4.42
N ASN A 343 -12.12 -15.02 5.67
CA ASN A 343 -13.06 -13.96 6.00
C ASN A 343 -12.36 -12.88 6.86
N PRO A 344 -12.13 -11.66 6.33
CA PRO A 344 -12.44 -11.21 4.97
C PRO A 344 -11.54 -11.85 3.91
N PHE A 345 -11.96 -11.80 2.65
CA PHE A 345 -11.12 -12.17 1.51
C PHE A 345 -9.82 -11.35 1.52
N VAL A 346 -8.68 -12.02 1.57
CA VAL A 346 -7.38 -11.36 1.64
C VAL A 346 -6.78 -11.22 0.25
N PHE A 347 -6.71 -10.00 -0.25
CA PHE A 347 -6.03 -9.69 -1.50
C PHE A 347 -4.68 -9.03 -1.25
N ARG A 348 -3.73 -9.33 -2.14
CA ARG A 348 -2.39 -8.72 -2.14
C ARG A 348 -2.29 -7.50 -3.04
N GLU A 349 -3.11 -7.51 -4.09
CA GLU A 349 -3.33 -6.44 -5.05
C GLU A 349 -4.82 -6.09 -5.08
N MET A 350 -5.20 -4.96 -5.67
CA MET A 350 -6.61 -4.62 -5.77
C MET A 350 -7.33 -5.63 -6.68
N PRO A 351 -8.41 -6.29 -6.21
CA PRO A 351 -9.16 -7.17 -7.07
C PRO A 351 -9.97 -6.37 -8.10
N SER A 352 -10.26 -6.99 -9.25
CA SER A 352 -11.35 -6.50 -10.10
C SER A 352 -12.68 -6.77 -9.39
N LEU A 353 -13.43 -5.70 -9.13
CA LEU A 353 -14.78 -5.76 -8.58
C LEU A 353 -15.73 -6.11 -9.72
N ARG A 354 -16.57 -7.15 -9.57
CA ARG A 354 -17.41 -7.66 -10.66
C ARG A 354 -18.82 -7.91 -10.18
N TRP A 355 -19.78 -7.73 -11.06
CA TRP A 355 -21.19 -7.99 -10.78
C TRP A 355 -21.84 -8.69 -11.97
N ARG A 356 -22.98 -9.34 -11.70
CA ARG A 356 -23.84 -9.87 -12.75
C ARG A 356 -24.50 -8.70 -13.46
N MET A 357 -24.41 -8.68 -14.79
CA MET A 357 -25.20 -7.73 -15.57
C MET A 357 -26.68 -8.10 -15.48
N PRO A 358 -27.57 -7.11 -15.32
CA PRO A 358 -29.00 -7.32 -15.50
C PRO A 358 -29.29 -7.96 -16.86
N ALA A 359 -30.21 -8.92 -16.90
CA ALA A 359 -30.49 -9.69 -18.12
C ALA A 359 -31.18 -8.83 -19.18
N PHE A 360 -32.11 -7.96 -18.76
CA PHE A 360 -32.92 -7.11 -19.62
C PHE A 360 -33.37 -5.87 -18.83
N ASP A 361 -32.47 -4.91 -18.66
CA ASP A 361 -32.82 -3.63 -18.06
C ASP A 361 -32.30 -2.49 -18.94
N SER A 362 -33.00 -1.35 -18.91
CA SER A 362 -32.64 -0.13 -19.63
C SER A 362 -31.45 0.55 -18.95
N ASN A 363 -30.33 -0.14 -19.00
CA ASN A 363 -29.14 0.18 -18.26
C ASN A 363 -28.17 1.00 -19.12
N ASP A 364 -28.00 2.27 -18.75
CA ASP A 364 -26.98 3.14 -19.33
C ASP A 364 -25.58 2.80 -18.81
N GLY A 365 -25.49 2.35 -17.54
CA GLY A 365 -24.24 1.96 -16.90
C GLY A 365 -24.34 1.81 -15.38
N TYR A 366 -23.27 2.12 -14.65
CA TYR A 366 -23.18 1.77 -13.24
C TYR A 366 -22.50 2.85 -12.41
N GLN A 367 -22.86 2.88 -11.13
CA GLN A 367 -22.12 3.60 -10.10
C GLN A 367 -21.53 2.60 -9.10
N ILE A 368 -20.26 2.80 -8.74
CA ILE A 368 -19.54 2.00 -7.75
C ILE A 368 -18.97 2.91 -6.67
N GLU A 369 -19.08 2.45 -5.42
CA GLU A 369 -18.41 3.07 -4.28
C GLU A 369 -17.49 2.09 -3.59
N ILE A 370 -16.33 2.59 -3.15
CA ILE A 370 -15.40 1.88 -2.26
C ILE A 370 -15.26 2.71 -0.99
N ALA A 371 -15.42 2.09 0.17
CA ALA A 371 -15.38 2.74 1.48
C ALA A 371 -14.54 1.94 2.50
N ARG A 372 -14.22 2.58 3.64
CA ARG A 372 -13.53 1.93 4.78
C ARG A 372 -14.48 1.28 5.79
N ASP A 373 -15.77 1.55 5.67
CA ASP A 373 -16.81 1.09 6.59
C ASP A 373 -18.03 0.60 5.81
N ALA A 374 -18.78 -0.32 6.43
CA ALA A 374 -19.94 -0.97 5.82
C ALA A 374 -21.11 -0.02 5.56
N ASP A 375 -21.18 1.09 6.30
CA ASP A 375 -22.22 2.11 6.19
C ASP A 375 -21.88 3.18 5.15
N PHE A 376 -20.73 3.07 4.48
CA PHE A 376 -20.23 4.03 3.48
C PHE A 376 -20.16 5.48 3.99
N THR A 377 -19.82 5.67 5.27
CA THR A 377 -19.59 7.00 5.85
C THR A 377 -18.23 7.59 5.45
N VAL A 378 -17.26 6.73 5.10
CA VAL A 378 -15.92 7.09 4.63
C VAL A 378 -15.68 6.50 3.23
N VAL A 379 -16.30 7.10 2.22
CA VAL A 379 -16.10 6.77 0.80
C VAL A 379 -14.72 7.26 0.33
N LEU A 380 -13.95 6.36 -0.28
CA LEU A 380 -12.62 6.62 -0.82
C LEU A 380 -12.63 6.91 -2.32
N GLU A 381 -13.48 6.18 -3.06
CA GLU A 381 -13.60 6.33 -4.50
C GLU A 381 -15.06 6.13 -4.90
N ARG A 382 -15.53 6.99 -5.81
CA ARG A 382 -16.76 6.79 -6.55
C ARG A 382 -16.41 6.75 -8.03
N TRP A 383 -16.85 5.71 -8.71
CA TRP A 383 -16.69 5.58 -10.15
C TRP A 383 -18.07 5.46 -10.80
N GLU A 384 -18.19 6.04 -11.99
CA GLU A 384 -19.43 6.01 -12.77
C GLU A 384 -19.09 5.74 -14.24
N THR A 385 -19.89 4.88 -14.86
CA THR A 385 -19.84 4.57 -16.29
C THR A 385 -21.23 4.70 -16.87
N TYR A 386 -21.32 5.18 -18.11
CA TYR A 386 -22.58 5.40 -18.80
C TYR A 386 -22.38 5.49 -20.31
N GLU A 387 -23.39 5.11 -21.08
CA GLU A 387 -23.48 5.44 -22.51
C GLU A 387 -23.66 6.95 -22.72
N SER A 388 -23.08 7.47 -23.82
CA SER A 388 -23.09 8.91 -24.10
C SER A 388 -24.21 9.40 -25.03
N GLY A 389 -25.06 8.49 -25.53
CA GLY A 389 -26.22 8.76 -26.37
C GLY A 389 -27.38 7.82 -26.03
N THR A 390 -28.59 8.15 -26.49
CA THR A 390 -29.79 7.29 -26.35
C THR A 390 -29.85 6.34 -27.56
N SER A 391 -29.32 5.12 -27.45
CA SER A 391 -29.41 4.13 -28.52
C SER A 391 -30.32 2.98 -28.09
N SER A 392 -31.20 2.53 -28.98
CA SER A 392 -31.99 1.31 -28.75
C SER A 392 -31.19 0.01 -28.91
N LEU A 393 -29.87 0.12 -29.11
CA LEU A 393 -28.95 -0.99 -29.25
C LEU A 393 -28.05 -1.04 -28.02
N TYR A 394 -28.16 -2.14 -27.28
CA TYR A 394 -27.32 -2.52 -26.14
C TYR A 394 -25.86 -2.11 -26.32
N ALA A 395 -25.45 -0.99 -25.72
CA ALA A 395 -24.03 -0.70 -25.55
C ALA A 395 -23.47 -1.67 -24.51
N PRO A 396 -22.30 -2.29 -24.72
CA PRO A 396 -21.71 -3.19 -23.75
C PRO A 396 -21.30 -2.39 -22.49
N ALA A 397 -22.20 -2.28 -21.52
CA ALA A 397 -21.89 -1.73 -20.22
C ALA A 397 -20.90 -2.68 -19.51
N PRO A 398 -19.85 -2.16 -18.85
CA PRO A 398 -18.86 -3.02 -18.21
C PRO A 398 -19.48 -3.76 -17.03
N ALA A 399 -19.20 -5.05 -16.90
CA ALA A 399 -19.62 -5.88 -15.76
C ALA A 399 -18.56 -5.95 -14.64
N GLY A 400 -17.64 -4.98 -14.63
CA GLY A 400 -16.55 -4.95 -13.68
C GLY A 400 -15.78 -3.64 -13.68
N PHE A 401 -15.15 -3.39 -12.54
CA PHE A 401 -14.38 -2.18 -12.26
C PHE A 401 -13.05 -2.59 -11.61
N HIS A 402 -11.96 -1.95 -12.04
CA HIS A 402 -10.68 -2.03 -11.36
C HIS A 402 -10.30 -0.61 -10.93
N PRO A 403 -10.00 -0.37 -9.65
CA PRO A 403 -9.72 0.96 -9.14
C PRO A 403 -8.54 1.65 -9.83
N MET A 404 -8.65 2.97 -10.01
CA MET A 404 -7.59 3.76 -10.65
C MET A 404 -6.56 4.29 -9.65
N ILE A 405 -6.85 4.17 -8.35
CA ILE A 405 -5.97 4.60 -7.26
C ILE A 405 -5.45 3.41 -6.45
N ALA A 406 -4.27 3.58 -5.86
CA ALA A 406 -3.72 2.59 -4.94
C ALA A 406 -4.28 2.78 -3.53
N TYR A 407 -4.62 1.68 -2.87
CA TYR A 407 -5.09 1.66 -1.49
C TYR A 407 -4.01 1.16 -0.54
N ALA A 408 -4.02 1.68 0.68
CA ALA A 408 -3.14 1.24 1.75
C ALA A 408 -3.53 -0.18 2.22
N ASP A 409 -2.68 -0.81 3.00
CA ASP A 409 -3.10 -2.02 3.71
C ASP A 409 -4.18 -1.66 4.73
N ASP A 410 -5.29 -2.40 4.71
CA ASP A 410 -6.42 -2.21 5.63
C ASP A 410 -7.08 -3.56 5.89
N GLU A 411 -7.59 -3.73 7.11
CA GLU A 411 -8.31 -4.92 7.53
C GLU A 411 -9.67 -5.03 6.83
N SER A 412 -10.25 -3.92 6.36
CA SER A 412 -11.56 -3.93 5.72
C SER A 412 -11.76 -2.76 4.76
N TYR A 413 -12.00 -3.12 3.50
CA TYR A 413 -12.65 -2.28 2.52
C TYR A 413 -14.01 -2.87 2.19
N TYR A 414 -14.96 -1.99 1.89
CA TYR A 414 -16.30 -2.33 1.47
C TYR A 414 -16.55 -1.71 0.11
N TRP A 415 -17.27 -2.43 -0.75
CA TRP A 415 -17.69 -1.88 -2.03
C TRP A 415 -19.13 -2.28 -2.35
N ARG A 416 -19.81 -1.43 -3.12
CA ARG A 416 -21.17 -1.65 -3.60
C ARG A 416 -21.34 -1.08 -5.01
N VAL A 417 -22.31 -1.62 -5.74
CA VAL A 417 -22.63 -1.19 -7.11
C VAL A 417 -24.13 -0.97 -7.24
N ARG A 418 -24.54 -0.03 -8.09
CA ARG A 418 -25.94 0.16 -8.50
C ARG A 418 -26.04 0.46 -9.98
N VAL A 419 -27.20 0.15 -10.55
CA VAL A 419 -27.55 0.51 -11.93
C VAL A 419 -27.72 2.03 -12.04
N ARG A 420 -27.23 2.58 -13.15
CA ARG A 420 -27.61 3.89 -13.67
C ARG A 420 -28.52 3.63 -14.87
N HIS A 421 -29.79 3.92 -14.72
CA HIS A 421 -30.77 3.72 -15.79
C HIS A 421 -30.60 4.74 -16.93
N GLU A 422 -31.22 4.43 -18.05
CA GLU A 422 -31.29 5.28 -19.25
C GLU A 422 -31.64 6.73 -18.92
N GLN A 423 -30.94 7.66 -19.56
CA GLN A 423 -31.26 9.07 -19.48
C GLN A 423 -32.67 9.34 -20.02
N TYR A 424 -33.49 10.02 -19.24
CA TYR A 424 -34.86 10.34 -19.63
C TYR A 424 -34.97 11.68 -20.40
N ASP A 425 -33.89 12.45 -20.48
CA ASP A 425 -33.76 13.65 -21.32
C ASP A 425 -32.48 13.58 -22.16
N ASP A 426 -32.63 13.43 -23.47
CA ASP A 426 -31.55 13.34 -24.46
C ASP A 426 -30.74 14.65 -24.59
N ARG A 427 -31.23 15.74 -24.00
CA ARG A 427 -30.59 17.06 -23.98
C ARG A 427 -29.78 17.34 -22.71
N ASP A 428 -29.94 16.54 -21.65
CA ASP A 428 -29.21 16.72 -20.38
C ASP A 428 -28.79 15.37 -19.76
N ARG A 429 -27.49 15.08 -19.85
CA ARG A 429 -26.88 13.83 -19.35
C ARG A 429 -26.97 13.62 -17.84
N ASN A 430 -27.42 14.63 -17.09
CA ASN A 430 -27.63 14.54 -15.65
C ASN A 430 -29.08 14.13 -15.30
N LYS A 431 -29.91 13.82 -16.30
CA LYS A 431 -31.31 13.41 -16.15
C LYS A 431 -31.42 11.91 -16.33
N TYR A 432 -31.09 11.17 -15.26
CA TYR A 432 -31.17 9.71 -15.19
C TYR A 432 -31.73 9.25 -13.84
N ASP A 433 -32.19 8.00 -13.78
CA ASP A 433 -32.52 7.30 -12.52
C ASP A 433 -31.40 6.36 -12.10
N THR A 434 -31.45 5.95 -10.84
CA THR A 434 -30.57 4.90 -10.31
C THR A 434 -31.39 3.84 -9.62
N GLY A 435 -30.96 2.59 -9.77
CA GLY A 435 -31.44 1.50 -8.95
C GLY A 435 -30.89 1.54 -7.51
N PRO A 436 -31.33 0.61 -6.67
CA PRO A 436 -30.80 0.43 -5.33
C PRO A 436 -29.34 -0.03 -5.34
N TRP A 437 -28.64 0.28 -4.25
CA TRP A 437 -27.31 -0.28 -4.01
C TRP A 437 -27.38 -1.77 -3.73
N SER A 438 -26.44 -2.51 -4.30
CA SER A 438 -26.19 -3.90 -3.91
C SER A 438 -25.81 -4.00 -2.43
N PRO A 439 -25.98 -5.18 -1.79
CA PRO A 439 -25.35 -5.44 -0.51
C PRO A 439 -23.84 -5.17 -0.56
N PRO A 440 -23.25 -4.64 0.53
CA PRO A 440 -21.82 -4.39 0.57
C PRO A 440 -21.02 -5.68 0.49
N MET A 441 -19.96 -5.65 -0.30
CA MET A 441 -18.96 -6.71 -0.36
C MET A 441 -17.69 -6.27 0.37
N ARG A 442 -17.27 -7.08 1.35
CA ARG A 442 -16.07 -6.81 2.16
C ARG A 442 -14.84 -7.54 1.62
N PHE A 443 -13.70 -6.87 1.62
CA PHE A 443 -12.39 -7.50 1.38
C PHE A 443 -11.30 -6.86 2.26
N LYS A 444 -10.21 -7.59 2.47
CA LYS A 444 -8.98 -7.11 3.11
C LYS A 444 -7.90 -6.93 2.06
N LEU A 445 -7.17 -5.84 2.16
CA LEU A 445 -6.00 -5.60 1.32
C LEU A 445 -4.75 -5.62 2.20
N THR A 446 -3.77 -6.43 1.83
CA THR A 446 -2.50 -6.50 2.54
C THR A 446 -1.36 -6.75 1.58
N SER A 447 -0.32 -5.95 1.64
CA SER A 447 0.84 -6.09 0.76
C SER A 447 1.70 -7.28 1.17
N TYR A 448 2.50 -7.76 0.23
CA TYR A 448 3.60 -8.66 0.57
C TYR A 448 4.72 -7.89 1.28
N GLN A 449 5.28 -8.48 2.32
CA GLN A 449 6.50 -7.96 2.94
C GLN A 449 7.70 -8.15 1.99
N VAL A 450 8.59 -7.16 1.97
CA VAL A 450 9.81 -7.19 1.15
C VAL A 450 10.71 -8.37 1.54
N GLY A 451 11.08 -9.19 0.54
CA GLY A 451 11.93 -10.37 0.71
C GLY A 451 13.42 -10.06 0.67
N ASN A 452 14.21 -10.88 1.38
CA ASN A 452 15.68 -10.84 1.43
C ASN A 452 16.33 -9.44 1.55
N PRO A 453 15.90 -8.55 2.48
CA PRO A 453 16.61 -7.30 2.69
C PRO A 453 18.04 -7.57 3.19
N THR A 454 19.03 -7.13 2.43
CA THR A 454 20.45 -7.34 2.72
C THR A 454 21.27 -6.10 2.38
N ILE A 455 22.53 -6.09 2.79
CA ILE A 455 23.54 -5.11 2.36
C ILE A 455 24.65 -5.82 1.59
N SER A 456 25.34 -5.11 0.71
CA SER A 456 26.38 -5.67 -0.18
C SER A 456 27.60 -6.28 0.54
N SER A 457 27.69 -6.20 1.86
CA SER A 457 28.77 -6.77 2.67
C SER A 457 28.24 -7.19 4.03
N SER A 458 28.32 -8.48 4.37
CA SER A 458 27.68 -9.05 5.56
C SER A 458 28.60 -9.20 6.78
N ALA A 459 29.93 -9.15 6.62
CA ALA A 459 30.88 -9.43 7.72
C ALA A 459 31.73 -8.23 8.18
N ASN A 460 31.94 -7.20 7.37
CA ASN A 460 32.71 -6.00 7.73
C ASN A 460 32.32 -4.84 6.80
N VAL A 461 31.48 -3.93 7.27
CA VAL A 461 31.00 -2.80 6.46
C VAL A 461 32.02 -1.66 6.55
N ALA A 462 33.09 -1.75 5.73
CA ALA A 462 34.17 -0.77 5.72
C ALA A 462 33.76 0.56 5.05
N THR A 463 32.88 0.47 4.07
CA THR A 463 32.36 1.59 3.27
C THR A 463 30.85 1.67 3.37
N THR A 464 30.28 2.79 2.95
CA THR A 464 28.83 2.91 2.73
C THR A 464 28.35 1.74 1.87
N PRO A 465 27.51 0.83 2.41
CA PRO A 465 27.07 -0.33 1.67
C PRO A 465 25.96 0.03 0.67
N THR A 466 25.77 -0.83 -0.31
CA THR A 466 24.53 -0.85 -1.10
C THR A 466 23.49 -1.65 -0.31
N PHE A 467 22.28 -1.11 -0.17
CA PHE A 467 21.12 -1.81 0.37
C PHE A 467 20.40 -2.51 -0.77
N LEU A 468 20.03 -3.78 -0.61
CA LEU A 468 19.38 -4.61 -1.63
C LEU A 468 18.19 -5.36 -1.04
N TRP A 469 17.22 -5.66 -1.89
CA TRP A 469 16.06 -6.47 -1.55
C TRP A 469 15.46 -7.14 -2.80
N ASP A 470 14.59 -8.12 -2.59
CA ASP A 470 13.84 -8.75 -3.66
C ASP A 470 12.70 -7.85 -4.14
N ARG A 471 12.38 -7.96 -5.44
CA ARG A 471 11.18 -7.32 -5.98
C ARG A 471 9.93 -8.04 -5.47
N VAL A 472 8.89 -7.25 -5.23
CA VAL A 472 7.61 -7.70 -4.71
C VAL A 472 6.53 -7.38 -5.73
N GLU A 473 5.61 -8.33 -5.94
CA GLU A 473 4.41 -8.16 -6.77
C GLU A 473 3.51 -7.04 -6.21
N GLY A 474 2.88 -6.25 -7.08
CA GLY A 474 2.08 -5.07 -6.71
C GLY A 474 2.87 -3.82 -6.32
N ALA A 475 4.21 -3.85 -6.36
CA ALA A 475 5.04 -2.70 -6.01
C ALA A 475 5.29 -1.76 -7.20
N ALA A 476 4.86 -0.50 -7.10
CA ALA A 476 5.29 0.57 -8.00
C ALA A 476 6.72 1.06 -7.68
N GLY A 477 7.23 0.75 -6.49
CA GLY A 477 8.61 0.98 -6.08
C GLY A 477 8.80 0.62 -4.60
N TYR A 478 9.81 1.22 -3.96
CA TYR A 478 10.13 1.01 -2.55
C TYR A 478 10.42 2.32 -1.82
N THR A 479 10.36 2.28 -0.50
CA THR A 479 10.86 3.32 0.39
C THR A 479 11.86 2.71 1.37
N LEU A 480 13.08 3.21 1.36
CA LEU A 480 14.16 2.83 2.28
C LEU A 480 14.30 3.89 3.37
N GLN A 481 14.33 3.43 4.61
CA GLN A 481 14.62 4.25 5.78
C GLN A 481 15.90 3.78 6.46
N ILE A 482 16.78 4.71 6.81
CA ILE A 482 18.03 4.48 7.56
C ILE A 482 18.07 5.48 8.73
N SER A 483 18.44 5.02 9.92
CA SER A 483 18.46 5.78 11.18
C SER A 483 19.70 5.43 12.01
N LYS A 484 20.10 6.32 12.93
CA LYS A 484 21.06 6.01 14.01
C LYS A 484 20.38 5.38 15.24
N GLY A 485 19.05 5.40 15.35
CA GLY A 485 18.27 4.83 16.45
C GLY A 485 17.44 3.63 16.02
N SER A 486 17.35 2.60 16.88
CA SER A 486 16.58 1.37 16.61
C SER A 486 15.06 1.61 16.57
N ASP A 487 14.60 2.72 17.14
CA ASP A 487 13.18 3.13 17.16
C ASP A 487 12.72 3.77 15.83
N MET A 488 13.64 3.99 14.89
CA MET A 488 13.41 4.58 13.57
C MET A 488 12.76 5.98 13.63
N LYS A 489 12.90 6.73 14.74
CA LYS A 489 12.33 8.09 14.87
C LYS A 489 13.23 9.18 14.29
N SER A 490 14.55 9.02 14.38
CA SER A 490 15.55 9.95 13.84
C SER A 490 16.09 9.44 12.50
N LEU A 491 15.37 9.70 11.42
CA LEU A 491 15.74 9.21 10.09
C LEU A 491 16.89 10.04 9.51
N LEU A 492 17.98 9.36 9.15
CA LEU A 492 19.07 9.94 8.37
C LEU A 492 18.73 9.95 6.87
N ILE A 493 18.13 8.85 6.39
CA ILE A 493 17.66 8.70 5.00
C ILE A 493 16.23 8.21 5.03
N ASN A 494 15.37 8.84 4.23
CA ASN A 494 14.02 8.39 3.92
C ASN A 494 13.79 8.59 2.42
N LYS A 495 14.02 7.54 1.62
CA LYS A 495 14.16 7.65 0.17
C LYS A 495 13.19 6.74 -0.58
N LYS A 496 12.44 7.31 -1.52
CA LYS A 496 11.64 6.59 -2.52
C LYS A 496 12.53 6.13 -3.68
N ILE A 497 12.47 4.85 -4.05
CA ILE A 497 13.40 4.17 -4.97
C ILE A 497 12.63 3.27 -5.93
N ASP A 498 12.76 3.45 -7.25
CA ASP A 498 12.00 2.67 -8.25
C ASP A 498 12.64 1.28 -8.51
N GLY A 499 13.94 1.17 -8.27
CA GLY A 499 14.69 -0.10 -8.30
C GLY A 499 14.62 -0.88 -6.99
N ASN A 500 15.33 -2.00 -6.93
CA ASN A 500 15.40 -2.88 -5.76
C ASN A 500 16.74 -2.81 -5.00
N SER A 501 17.47 -1.73 -5.22
CA SER A 501 18.72 -1.46 -4.52
C SER A 501 18.98 0.04 -4.40
N TYR A 502 19.73 0.45 -3.39
CA TYR A 502 20.14 1.84 -3.21
C TYR A 502 21.47 1.94 -2.48
N THR A 503 22.39 2.74 -3.05
CA THR A 503 23.63 3.16 -2.39
C THR A 503 23.51 4.64 -2.06
N PRO A 504 23.58 5.05 -0.78
CA PRO A 504 23.61 6.46 -0.41
C PRO A 504 24.75 7.20 -1.12
N PRO A 505 24.48 8.32 -1.84
CA PRO A 505 25.54 9.11 -2.46
C PRO A 505 26.45 9.80 -1.42
N PRO A 506 25.92 10.48 -0.37
CA PRO A 506 26.74 10.88 0.76
C PRO A 506 27.22 9.64 1.52
N THR A 507 28.46 9.66 1.96
CA THR A 507 29.01 8.56 2.75
C THR A 507 28.44 8.55 4.17
N LEU A 508 28.19 7.35 4.69
CA LEU A 508 27.80 7.17 6.08
C LEU A 508 29.05 7.28 6.96
N GLU A 509 28.94 7.97 8.08
CA GLU A 509 29.99 8.01 9.11
C GLU A 509 30.17 6.63 9.77
N ASP A 510 31.27 6.45 10.50
CA ASP A 510 31.43 5.25 11.33
C ASP A 510 30.41 5.26 12.47
N GLY A 511 29.78 4.10 12.70
CA GLY A 511 28.72 3.96 13.69
C GLY A 511 27.76 2.82 13.43
N VAL A 512 26.78 2.70 14.34
CA VAL A 512 25.69 1.72 14.25
C VAL A 512 24.51 2.35 13.53
N TYR A 513 23.97 1.62 12.56
CA TYR A 513 22.82 2.05 11.77
C TYR A 513 21.71 1.01 11.82
N TYR A 514 20.49 1.52 11.78
CA TYR A 514 19.26 0.74 11.69
C TYR A 514 18.54 1.10 10.41
N TRP A 515 17.96 0.11 9.74
CA TRP A 515 17.29 0.34 8.48
C TRP A 515 16.14 -0.62 8.26
N ARG A 516 15.20 -0.19 7.41
CA ARG A 516 14.07 -1.01 6.95
C ARG A 516 13.63 -0.53 5.58
N VAL A 517 12.95 -1.42 4.86
CA VAL A 517 12.39 -1.12 3.55
C VAL A 517 10.94 -1.58 3.48
N ALA A 518 10.10 -0.79 2.82
CA ALA A 518 8.73 -1.16 2.47
C ALA A 518 8.54 -1.01 0.97
N MET A 519 7.69 -1.86 0.40
CA MET A 519 7.15 -1.60 -0.93
C MET A 519 6.22 -0.38 -0.91
N ARG A 520 6.08 0.33 -2.03
CA ARG A 520 5.07 1.38 -2.23
C ARG A 520 4.18 1.03 -3.43
N ARG A 521 2.86 1.02 -3.24
CA ARG A 521 1.89 0.79 -4.32
C ARG A 521 1.71 2.06 -5.16
N ALA A 522 1.80 3.22 -4.51
CA ALA A 522 1.87 4.53 -5.13
C ALA A 522 2.75 5.45 -4.27
N ASN A 523 2.94 6.70 -4.67
CA ASN A 523 3.91 7.61 -4.03
C ASN A 523 3.81 7.66 -2.50
N ASP A 524 2.62 7.67 -1.91
CA ASP A 524 2.40 7.78 -0.47
C ASP A 524 1.58 6.61 0.11
N VAL A 525 1.51 5.51 -0.64
CA VAL A 525 0.77 4.30 -0.25
C VAL A 525 1.78 3.19 0.01
N TYR A 526 2.14 3.04 1.29
CA TYR A 526 3.15 2.08 1.74
C TYR A 526 2.51 0.72 2.03
N GLY A 527 3.23 -0.34 1.71
CA GLY A 527 2.94 -1.68 2.19
C GLY A 527 3.60 -1.97 3.54
N GLN A 528 3.71 -3.25 3.87
CA GLN A 528 4.33 -3.74 5.08
C GLN A 528 5.82 -3.43 5.08
N TRP A 529 6.28 -2.80 6.17
CA TRP A 529 7.70 -2.65 6.43
C TRP A 529 8.33 -4.00 6.71
N SER A 530 9.56 -4.18 6.23
CA SER A 530 10.44 -5.24 6.74
C SER A 530 10.66 -5.08 8.25
N PRO A 531 11.15 -6.13 8.94
CA PRO A 531 11.77 -5.93 10.25
C PRO A 531 12.85 -4.84 10.19
N VAL A 532 13.19 -4.28 11.35
CA VAL A 532 14.32 -3.35 11.45
C VAL A 532 15.61 -4.18 11.49
N PHE A 533 16.47 -3.97 10.51
CA PHE A 533 17.80 -4.56 10.44
C PHE A 533 18.83 -3.58 10.99
N SER A 534 19.99 -4.10 11.40
CA SER A 534 21.10 -3.26 11.85
C SER A 534 22.42 -3.69 11.21
N PHE A 535 23.35 -2.75 11.13
CA PHE A 535 24.75 -3.01 10.78
C PHE A 535 25.65 -1.98 11.45
N THR A 536 26.93 -2.31 11.61
CA THR A 536 27.95 -1.37 12.08
C THR A 536 28.88 -1.05 10.92
N LYS A 537 28.98 0.24 10.57
CA LYS A 537 29.99 0.72 9.64
C LYS A 537 31.25 1.07 10.42
N ARG A 538 32.39 0.54 9.98
CA ARG A 538 33.70 0.90 10.54
C ARG A 538 34.75 0.97 9.45
N SER A 539 35.29 2.16 9.21
CA SER A 539 36.37 2.38 8.25
C SER A 539 37.61 1.58 8.65
N LEU A 540 38.36 1.13 7.64
CA LEU A 540 39.66 0.50 7.87
C LEU A 540 40.73 1.57 8.11
N ALA A 541 41.60 1.32 9.08
CA ALA A 541 42.78 2.15 9.33
C ALA A 541 43.96 1.69 8.45
N PRO A 542 44.75 2.62 7.87
CA PRO A 542 45.98 2.26 7.16
C PRO A 542 47.04 1.68 8.13
N GLN A 543 47.91 0.82 7.61
CA GLN A 543 49.05 0.30 8.37
C GLN A 543 50.27 1.20 8.14
N PRO A 544 50.79 1.89 9.17
CA PRO A 544 51.94 2.77 9.00
C PRO A 544 53.23 1.93 8.84
N LEU A 545 54.11 2.36 7.93
CA LEU A 545 55.32 1.64 7.52
C LEU A 545 56.60 2.40 7.89
N ALA A 546 56.62 3.72 7.68
CA ALA A 546 57.75 4.57 8.06
C ALA A 546 57.29 5.94 8.59
N PRO A 547 58.02 6.56 9.53
CA PRO A 547 59.20 6.04 10.23
C PRO A 547 58.91 4.81 11.10
N ILE A 548 59.87 3.88 11.21
CA ILE A 548 59.71 2.69 12.03
C ILE A 548 59.51 3.11 13.49
N ASN A 549 58.51 2.54 14.16
CA ASN A 549 58.20 2.91 15.54
C ASN A 549 59.39 2.65 16.49
N GLY A 550 59.74 3.66 17.29
CA GLY A 550 60.80 3.62 18.29
C GLY A 550 62.21 3.83 17.74
N THR A 551 62.39 4.20 16.46
CA THR A 551 63.72 4.39 15.88
C THR A 551 64.19 5.85 15.91
N VAL A 552 65.50 6.03 15.75
CA VAL A 552 66.11 7.34 15.47
C VAL A 552 66.14 7.54 13.96
N VAL A 553 65.67 8.70 13.50
CA VAL A 553 65.68 9.10 12.09
C VAL A 553 66.67 10.24 11.92
N ASN A 554 67.74 9.98 11.17
CA ASN A 554 68.91 10.87 11.05
C ASN A 554 68.76 11.99 10.00
N GLN A 555 67.57 12.13 9.43
CA GLN A 555 67.23 13.05 8.34
C GLN A 555 65.75 13.43 8.42
N GLN A 556 65.28 14.34 7.57
CA GLN A 556 63.84 14.63 7.53
C GLN A 556 63.05 13.38 7.13
N PRO A 557 61.98 13.02 7.85
CA PRO A 557 61.28 11.77 7.60
C PRO A 557 60.44 11.83 6.32
N THR A 558 60.39 10.69 5.62
CA THR A 558 59.29 10.39 4.70
C THR A 558 58.33 9.47 5.43
N PHE A 559 57.08 9.91 5.58
CA PHE A 559 56.01 9.10 6.14
C PHE A 559 55.47 8.17 5.07
N SER A 560 55.25 6.89 5.39
CA SER A 560 54.63 5.94 4.45
C SER A 560 53.74 4.95 5.17
N TRP A 561 52.73 4.44 4.46
CA TRP A 561 51.75 3.47 4.95
C TRP A 561 51.32 2.51 3.85
N ALA A 562 50.78 1.36 4.23
CA ALA A 562 50.19 0.42 3.29
C ALA A 562 48.87 0.97 2.74
N ALA A 563 48.62 0.71 1.46
CA ALA A 563 47.31 0.99 0.86
C ALA A 563 46.22 0.16 1.56
N VAL A 564 45.09 0.79 1.88
CA VAL A 564 43.95 0.10 2.46
C VAL A 564 43.20 -0.64 1.35
N ILE A 565 43.47 -1.94 1.22
CA ILE A 565 42.84 -2.84 0.25
C ILE A 565 41.95 -3.87 0.97
N THR A 566 40.80 -4.21 0.38
CA THR A 566 40.02 -5.38 0.81
C THR A 566 39.94 -6.41 -0.30
N ASN A 567 40.15 -7.68 0.06
CA ASN A 567 39.93 -8.81 -0.83
C ASN A 567 38.43 -9.01 -0.97
N SER A 568 37.87 -8.64 -2.13
CA SER A 568 36.53 -9.08 -2.51
C SER A 568 36.63 -10.50 -3.06
N THR A 569 35.71 -11.38 -2.68
CA THR A 569 35.57 -12.74 -3.25
C THR A 569 34.90 -12.73 -4.63
N ASP A 570 34.64 -11.55 -5.21
CA ASP A 570 33.99 -11.40 -6.50
C ASP A 570 35.01 -11.40 -7.66
N VAL A 571 34.70 -12.14 -8.73
CA VAL A 571 35.64 -12.56 -9.80
C VAL A 571 36.14 -11.38 -10.67
N ASN A 572 35.68 -10.15 -10.40
CA ASN A 572 36.02 -8.94 -11.16
C ASN A 572 36.20 -7.65 -10.33
N GLY A 573 36.56 -7.70 -9.04
CA GLY A 573 36.76 -6.42 -8.34
C GLY A 573 37.53 -6.46 -7.04
N LEU A 574 38.82 -6.12 -7.09
CA LEU A 574 39.45 -5.40 -5.98
C LEU A 574 38.52 -4.25 -5.58
N ARG A 575 38.06 -4.19 -4.32
CA ARG A 575 37.37 -3.01 -3.79
C ARG A 575 37.99 -2.57 -2.48
N LEU A 576 39.09 -1.84 -2.59
CA LEU A 576 39.28 -0.46 -2.10
C LEU A 576 40.71 -0.07 -2.47
N ALA A 577 40.89 1.02 -3.22
CA ALA A 577 42.04 1.88 -3.06
C ALA A 577 41.46 3.13 -2.41
N ALA A 578 41.74 3.34 -1.13
CA ALA A 578 41.46 4.62 -0.50
C ALA A 578 42.02 5.74 -1.39
N PRO A 579 41.18 6.59 -2.00
CA PRO A 579 41.70 7.59 -2.91
C PRO A 579 42.42 8.71 -2.16
N ARG A 580 42.20 8.84 -0.83
CA ARG A 580 42.75 9.92 -0.01
C ARG A 580 42.99 9.48 1.44
N TYR A 581 44.03 10.02 2.03
CA TYR A 581 44.46 9.83 3.41
C TYR A 581 44.64 11.17 4.10
N ARG A 582 44.49 11.19 5.43
CA ARG A 582 44.91 12.29 6.29
C ARG A 582 46.02 11.82 7.21
N LEU A 583 47.22 12.32 6.96
CA LEU A 583 48.39 12.13 7.83
C LEU A 583 48.42 13.23 8.88
N GLN A 584 48.69 12.87 10.14
CA GLN A 584 48.95 13.79 11.24
C GLN A 584 50.33 13.52 11.84
N TRP A 585 51.01 14.59 12.27
CA TRP A 585 52.20 14.50 13.11
C TRP A 585 52.25 15.61 14.17
N ALA A 586 52.87 15.31 15.30
CA ALA A 586 53.02 16.20 16.44
C ALA A 586 54.27 15.84 17.26
N ASN A 587 54.74 16.77 18.08
CA ASN A 587 55.83 16.56 19.04
C ASN A 587 55.33 16.07 20.42
N ASN A 588 54.06 15.66 20.50
CA ASN A 588 53.43 15.14 21.70
C ASN A 588 52.52 13.94 21.36
N PRO A 589 52.41 12.93 22.26
CA PRO A 589 51.63 11.73 21.99
C PRO A 589 50.11 11.96 21.94
N GLU A 590 49.62 13.07 22.51
CA GLU A 590 48.21 13.44 22.51
C GLU A 590 47.74 14.07 21.18
N PHE A 591 48.66 14.35 20.26
CA PHE A 591 48.40 15.07 19.00
C PHE A 591 47.72 16.45 19.21
N GLN A 592 48.01 17.10 20.33
CA GLN A 592 47.60 18.49 20.55
C GLN A 592 48.29 19.39 19.53
N ASN A 593 47.51 20.23 18.85
CA ASN A 593 47.98 21.10 17.77
C ASN A 593 48.75 20.35 16.67
N ALA A 594 48.38 19.09 16.40
CA ALA A 594 49.01 18.30 15.35
C ALA A 594 48.90 18.98 13.99
N THR A 595 49.99 18.91 13.22
CA THR A 595 49.95 19.29 11.81
C THR A 595 49.33 18.16 11.02
N ALA A 596 48.48 18.50 10.05
CA ALA A 596 47.82 17.52 9.18
C ALA A 596 48.03 17.84 7.70
N VAL A 597 48.10 16.81 6.88
CA VAL A 597 48.06 16.92 5.42
C VAL A 597 47.13 15.85 4.85
N GLU A 598 46.44 16.20 3.77
CA GLU A 598 45.67 15.25 3.00
C GLU A 598 46.37 14.94 1.69
N THR A 599 46.40 13.66 1.31
CA THR A 599 47.10 13.20 0.11
C THR A 599 46.42 11.97 -0.48
N ASP A 600 46.53 11.77 -1.78
CA ASP A 600 46.08 10.59 -2.54
C ASP A 600 47.16 9.51 -2.68
N THR A 601 48.37 9.77 -2.18
CA THR A 601 49.49 8.83 -2.19
C THR A 601 49.59 8.05 -0.88
N THR A 602 50.39 6.99 -0.89
CA THR A 602 50.71 6.18 0.31
C THR A 602 52.02 6.60 1.00
N ALA A 603 52.60 7.72 0.57
CA ALA A 603 53.81 8.28 1.18
C ALA A 603 53.84 9.80 1.04
N TYR A 604 54.36 10.47 2.07
CA TYR A 604 54.48 11.92 2.13
C TYR A 604 55.86 12.32 2.68
N SER A 605 56.63 13.03 1.85
CA SER A 605 57.83 13.75 2.30
C SER A 605 57.44 15.18 2.66
N LEU A 606 58.02 15.71 3.73
CA LEU A 606 57.75 17.07 4.20
C LEU A 606 58.10 18.08 3.10
N ALA A 607 57.13 18.95 2.77
CA ALA A 607 57.33 20.05 1.85
C ALA A 607 58.20 21.15 2.46
N GLU A 608 58.70 22.07 1.63
CA GLU A 608 59.46 23.24 2.09
C GLU A 608 58.73 23.97 3.22
N ARG A 609 59.49 24.42 4.23
CA ARG A 609 59.05 25.08 5.47
C ARG A 609 58.29 24.17 6.44
N ARG A 610 58.47 22.85 6.37
CA ARG A 610 57.86 21.86 7.28
C ARG A 610 58.87 20.90 7.91
N SER A 611 60.17 21.17 7.81
CA SER A 611 61.21 20.41 8.50
C SER A 611 60.93 20.29 10.00
N LEU A 612 61.11 19.06 10.50
CA LEU A 612 61.00 18.77 11.93
C LEU A 612 62.30 19.12 12.62
N GLU A 613 62.18 19.69 13.82
CA GLU A 613 63.31 19.86 14.74
C GLU A 613 63.73 18.53 15.35
N ASP A 614 64.96 18.49 15.86
CA ASP A 614 65.44 17.33 16.59
C ASP A 614 64.67 17.15 17.90
N GLY A 615 64.23 15.93 18.18
CA GLY A 615 63.34 15.61 19.30
C GLY A 615 62.36 14.46 19.02
N PRO A 616 61.49 14.14 20.00
CA PRO A 616 60.47 13.11 19.84
C PRO A 616 59.31 13.58 18.96
N TRP A 617 58.91 12.74 18.01
CA TRP A 617 57.78 12.97 17.12
C TRP A 617 56.85 11.76 17.06
N TYR A 618 55.57 12.04 16.86
CA TYR A 618 54.49 11.07 16.75
C TYR A 618 53.76 11.32 15.44
N CYS A 619 53.43 10.25 14.71
CA CYS A 619 52.62 10.32 13.50
C CYS A 619 51.53 9.25 13.48
N ARG A 620 50.43 9.55 12.78
CA ARG A 620 49.33 8.60 12.54
C ARG A 620 48.60 8.98 11.27
N VAL A 621 47.99 8.00 10.60
CA VAL A 621 47.29 8.22 9.33
C VAL A 621 45.89 7.62 9.38
N ALA A 622 44.91 8.33 8.84
CA ALA A 622 43.54 7.86 8.66
C ALA A 622 43.17 7.85 7.19
N MET A 623 42.25 6.96 6.83
CA MET A 623 41.62 6.96 5.51
C MET A 623 40.51 8.02 5.48
N LEU A 624 40.32 8.72 4.35
CA LEU A 624 39.22 9.66 4.18
C LEU A 624 38.07 9.02 3.41
N ASP A 625 36.84 9.17 3.92
CA ASP A 625 35.64 8.76 3.19
C ASP A 625 35.39 9.65 1.95
N GLY A 626 34.35 9.32 1.17
CA GLY A 626 33.98 10.06 -0.04
C GLY A 626 33.57 11.52 0.21
N ASP A 627 33.20 11.86 1.44
CA ASP A 627 32.89 13.24 1.86
C ASP A 627 34.09 13.93 2.56
N GLY A 628 35.25 13.28 2.64
CA GLY A 628 36.48 13.83 3.23
C GLY A 628 36.56 13.71 4.77
N ARG A 629 35.73 12.88 5.41
CA ARG A 629 35.82 12.64 6.86
C ARG A 629 36.86 11.56 7.16
N PRO A 630 37.72 11.75 8.17
CA PRO A 630 38.67 10.72 8.59
C PRO A 630 37.93 9.58 9.31
N GLY A 631 38.24 8.34 8.92
CA GLY A 631 37.93 7.15 9.72
C GLY A 631 38.86 7.01 10.93
N ASP A 632 38.90 5.80 11.51
CA ASP A 632 39.84 5.48 12.58
C ASP A 632 41.30 5.73 12.13
N TYR A 633 42.04 6.47 12.94
CA TYR A 633 43.49 6.62 12.74
C TYR A 633 44.20 5.30 13.01
N SER A 634 45.30 5.09 12.29
CA SER A 634 46.27 4.05 12.62
C SER A 634 46.77 4.18 14.07
N PRO A 635 47.29 3.10 14.66
CA PRO A 635 48.16 3.24 15.83
C PRO A 635 49.24 4.30 15.57
N ALA A 636 49.52 5.13 16.56
CA ALA A 636 50.55 6.16 16.43
C ALA A 636 51.94 5.50 16.36
N GLN A 637 52.76 5.95 15.43
CA GLN A 637 54.20 5.65 15.44
C GLN A 637 54.93 6.79 16.12
N SER A 638 55.87 6.44 17.00
CA SER A 638 56.79 7.36 17.64
C SER A 638 58.18 7.18 17.04
N PHE A 639 58.95 8.25 16.90
CA PHE A 639 60.34 8.21 16.48
C PHE A 639 61.08 9.41 17.05
N TYR A 640 62.40 9.30 17.16
CA TYR A 640 63.25 10.43 17.54
C TYR A 640 63.91 10.99 16.27
N LYS A 641 63.62 12.25 15.94
CA LYS A 641 64.31 12.95 14.87
C LYS A 641 65.62 13.49 15.43
N GLU A 642 66.73 13.18 14.79
CA GLU A 642 68.04 13.76 15.11
C GLU A 642 68.81 13.99 13.80
N TYR A 643 69.71 14.96 13.72
CA TYR A 643 70.69 14.99 12.63
C TYR A 643 72.01 14.39 13.09
N LEU A 644 72.76 13.74 12.20
CA LEU A 644 74.10 13.29 12.56
C LEU A 644 75.05 14.49 12.73
N GLN A 645 76.09 14.31 13.54
CA GLN A 645 77.21 15.26 13.58
C GLN A 645 78.15 15.02 12.38
N PRO A 646 78.71 16.08 11.77
CA PRO A 646 79.80 15.92 10.82
C PRO A 646 81.01 15.27 11.50
N THR A 647 81.83 14.53 10.75
CA THR A 647 83.15 14.10 11.21
C THR A 647 84.19 15.11 10.74
N LEU A 648 85.07 15.55 11.63
CA LEU A 648 86.13 16.50 11.30
C LEU A 648 87.28 15.78 10.59
N ILE A 649 87.62 16.23 9.37
CA ILE A 649 88.66 15.63 8.52
C ILE A 649 89.95 16.44 8.60
N TYR A 650 89.85 17.77 8.49
CA TYR A 650 91.00 18.68 8.53
C TYR A 650 90.61 20.05 9.13
N PRO A 651 91.45 20.72 9.92
CA PRO A 651 92.74 20.27 10.45
C PRO A 651 92.60 19.10 11.44
N ALA A 652 93.59 18.21 11.47
CA ALA A 652 93.66 17.18 12.50
C ALA A 652 93.73 17.83 13.90
N GLN A 653 93.09 17.21 14.89
CA GLN A 653 92.97 17.76 16.25
C GLN A 653 94.33 18.07 16.88
N GLY A 654 94.55 19.33 17.25
CA GLY A 654 95.79 19.82 17.86
C GLY A 654 96.97 19.99 16.89
N SER A 655 96.75 19.85 15.58
CA SER A 655 97.80 20.04 14.57
C SER A 655 98.09 21.51 14.28
N THR A 656 99.17 21.80 13.56
CA THR A 656 99.47 23.13 12.98
C THR A 656 99.27 23.05 11.47
N PRO A 657 98.09 23.40 10.94
CA PRO A 657 97.75 23.18 9.53
C PRO A 657 98.59 24.04 8.57
N ASN A 658 98.96 23.47 7.42
CA ASN A 658 99.62 24.17 6.32
C ASN A 658 99.36 23.41 4.99
N PRO A 659 98.63 23.99 4.02
CA PRO A 659 97.87 25.25 4.10
C PRO A 659 96.64 25.13 5.01
N LEU A 660 96.14 26.25 5.56
CA LEU A 660 94.92 26.23 6.37
C LEU A 660 93.66 26.17 5.52
N TYR A 661 92.88 25.12 5.74
CA TYR A 661 91.47 25.00 5.37
C TYR A 661 90.75 24.14 6.41
N PHE A 662 89.43 24.11 6.36
CA PHE A 662 88.58 23.24 7.17
C PHE A 662 87.89 22.25 6.26
N GLU A 663 87.80 20.99 6.68
CA GLU A 663 87.15 19.92 5.95
C GLU A 663 86.40 19.00 6.92
N TRP A 664 85.19 18.62 6.56
CA TRP A 664 84.33 17.72 7.33
C TRP A 664 83.57 16.76 6.42
N SER A 665 83.00 15.69 6.98
CA SER A 665 82.19 14.75 6.22
C SER A 665 80.86 15.36 5.77
N PRO A 666 80.38 15.08 4.55
CA PRO A 666 79.03 15.46 4.16
C PRO A 666 77.98 14.71 5.00
N LEU A 667 76.87 15.37 5.29
CA LEU A 667 75.70 14.82 5.95
C LEU A 667 74.50 14.83 5.00
N ALA A 668 73.73 13.74 5.01
CA ALA A 668 72.47 13.65 4.30
C ALA A 668 71.47 14.67 4.88
N GLY A 669 70.83 15.45 4.00
CA GLY A 669 69.87 16.49 4.41
C GLY A 669 70.47 17.86 4.73
N ALA A 670 71.79 18.03 4.67
CA ALA A 670 72.43 19.34 4.78
C ALA A 670 72.26 20.14 3.47
N ALA A 671 71.59 21.30 3.55
CA ALA A 671 71.55 22.26 2.43
C ALA A 671 72.84 23.10 2.41
N HIS A 672 73.37 23.42 3.58
CA HIS A 672 74.68 24.05 3.77
C HIS A 672 75.20 23.75 5.18
N TYR A 673 76.41 24.20 5.49
CA TYR A 673 77.02 24.08 6.81
C TYR A 673 77.28 25.46 7.39
N ARG A 674 77.10 25.58 8.71
CA ARG A 674 77.53 26.75 9.48
C ARG A 674 78.82 26.39 10.20
N ILE A 675 79.90 27.09 9.89
CA ILE A 675 81.20 26.98 10.57
C ILE A 675 81.44 28.21 11.44
N GLU A 676 81.91 27.99 12.65
CA GLU A 676 82.34 29.04 13.57
C GLU A 676 83.79 28.81 13.97
N VAL A 677 84.63 29.85 13.89
CA VAL A 677 86.05 29.80 14.28
C VAL A 677 86.30 30.85 15.36
N ALA A 678 86.89 30.46 16.48
CA ALA A 678 87.17 31.30 17.64
C ALA A 678 88.59 31.09 18.17
N ASP A 679 89.16 32.12 18.78
CA ASP A 679 90.44 32.08 19.50
C ASP A 679 90.31 31.60 20.96
N ASN A 680 89.12 31.16 21.35
CA ASN A 680 88.80 30.72 22.70
C ASN A 680 87.77 29.58 22.68
N PRO A 681 87.84 28.63 23.64
CA PRO A 681 86.94 27.47 23.69
C PRO A 681 85.49 27.82 24.01
N ALA A 682 85.20 29.05 24.47
CA ALA A 682 83.85 29.49 24.78
C ALA A 682 83.12 30.10 23.56
N PHE A 683 83.80 30.24 22.40
CA PHE A 683 83.25 30.85 21.18
C PHE A 683 82.68 32.27 21.37
N ASN A 684 83.10 33.01 22.41
CA ASN A 684 82.52 34.32 22.79
C ASN A 684 82.77 35.45 21.76
N ARG A 685 83.61 35.19 20.74
CA ARG A 685 83.95 36.09 19.62
C ARG A 685 84.18 35.29 18.33
N SER A 686 83.38 34.26 18.11
CA SER A 686 83.51 33.42 16.93
C SER A 686 83.20 34.19 15.64
N ARG A 687 83.94 33.89 14.58
CA ARG A 687 83.59 34.27 13.21
C ARG A 687 82.73 33.17 12.64
N THR A 688 81.50 33.50 12.25
CA THR A 688 80.55 32.55 11.66
C THR A 688 80.56 32.71 10.15
N THR A 689 80.58 31.60 9.42
CA THR A 689 80.42 31.56 7.96
C THR A 689 79.53 30.40 7.57
N SER A 690 78.74 30.57 6.51
CA SER A 690 77.95 29.48 5.91
C SER A 690 78.53 29.10 4.55
N THR A 691 78.62 27.81 4.25
CA THR A 691 79.09 27.30 2.96
C THR A 691 78.29 26.06 2.54
N ALA A 692 77.96 25.96 1.26
CA ALA A 692 77.36 24.75 0.68
C ALA A 692 78.40 23.64 0.44
N SER A 693 79.69 23.96 0.52
CA SER A 693 80.80 23.01 0.37
C SER A 693 81.10 22.32 1.70
N THR A 694 81.69 21.12 1.64
CA THR A 694 82.26 20.42 2.81
C THR A 694 83.68 20.90 3.16
N ARG A 695 84.16 21.93 2.46
CA ARG A 695 85.44 22.59 2.70
C ARG A 695 85.27 24.09 2.81
N PHE A 696 86.05 24.71 3.68
CA PHE A 696 86.09 26.16 3.86
C PHE A 696 87.52 26.65 4.10
N THR A 697 87.95 27.67 3.34
CA THR A 697 89.24 28.34 3.55
C THR A 697 88.98 29.74 4.11
N PRO A 698 89.50 30.08 5.30
CA PRO A 698 89.32 31.42 5.87
C PRO A 698 90.13 32.45 5.08
N LEU A 699 89.50 33.58 4.76
CA LEU A 699 90.12 34.70 4.01
C LEU A 699 90.94 35.64 4.90
N ASP A 700 90.70 35.64 6.21
CA ASP A 700 91.46 36.45 7.16
C ASP A 700 92.62 35.66 7.76
N ALA A 701 93.73 36.35 8.00
CA ALA A 701 94.85 35.81 8.77
C ALA A 701 94.42 35.47 10.21
N LEU A 702 94.80 34.27 10.65
CA LEU A 702 94.56 33.76 12.00
C LEU A 702 95.87 33.83 12.81
N THR A 703 95.96 34.78 13.74
CA THR A 703 97.21 35.15 14.45
C THR A 703 97.33 34.63 15.89
N ALA A 704 96.29 34.02 16.45
CA ALA A 704 96.33 33.44 17.80
C ALA A 704 97.17 32.13 17.84
N SER A 705 97.65 31.75 19.03
CA SER A 705 98.44 30.52 19.20
C SER A 705 97.62 29.23 19.12
N GLU A 706 96.31 29.33 19.33
CA GLU A 706 95.36 28.22 19.29
C GLU A 706 93.99 28.72 18.81
N TYR A 707 93.31 27.91 18.02
CA TYR A 707 91.96 28.17 17.52
C TYR A 707 91.06 26.97 17.74
N TYR A 708 89.81 27.28 18.05
CA TYR A 708 88.69 26.37 18.20
C TYR A 708 87.75 26.61 17.02
N TRP A 709 87.25 25.55 16.43
CA TRP A 709 86.28 25.64 15.36
C TRP A 709 85.16 24.64 15.59
N ARG A 710 83.96 24.99 15.15
CA ARG A 710 82.84 24.07 15.19
C ARG A 710 82.03 24.16 13.91
N VAL A 711 81.52 23.02 13.49
CA VAL A 711 80.71 22.92 12.28
C VAL A 711 79.45 22.11 12.57
N GLN A 712 78.35 22.56 12.00
CA GLN A 712 77.06 21.87 12.03
C GLN A 712 76.38 22.01 10.67
N MET A 713 75.53 21.04 10.35
CA MET A 713 74.68 21.19 9.17
C MET A 713 73.52 22.15 9.43
N VAL A 714 73.06 22.77 8.35
CA VAL A 714 71.82 23.53 8.26
C VAL A 714 71.00 22.90 7.14
N ASP A 715 69.77 22.49 7.45
CA ASP A 715 68.86 21.95 6.45
C ASP A 715 68.29 23.06 5.54
N TYR A 716 67.48 22.67 4.56
CA TYR A 716 66.89 23.61 3.60
C TYR A 716 65.99 24.68 4.26
N ASP A 717 65.33 24.33 5.37
CA ASP A 717 64.43 25.23 6.12
C ASP A 717 65.16 26.06 7.19
N GLY A 718 66.49 25.94 7.27
CA GLY A 718 67.31 26.65 8.24
C GLY A 718 67.38 25.98 9.62
N LYS A 719 66.89 24.74 9.77
CA LYS A 719 67.01 23.97 11.02
C LYS A 719 68.45 23.48 11.18
N LEU A 720 68.95 23.60 12.41
CA LEU A 720 70.33 23.28 12.75
C LEU A 720 70.42 21.84 13.24
N GLY A 721 71.39 21.09 12.73
CA GLY A 721 71.80 19.82 13.32
C GLY A 721 72.79 20.02 14.49
N PRO A 722 73.22 18.95 15.16
CA PRO A 722 74.19 19.04 16.24
C PRO A 722 75.56 19.50 15.73
N GLN A 723 76.22 20.33 16.54
CA GLN A 723 77.58 20.82 16.27
C GLN A 723 78.65 19.85 16.76
N ILE A 724 79.77 19.82 16.03
CA ILE A 724 81.01 19.18 16.48
C ILE A 724 82.14 20.19 16.54
N GLU A 725 82.99 20.09 17.55
CA GLU A 725 84.08 21.02 17.80
C GLU A 725 85.44 20.37 17.53
N GLY A 726 86.38 21.16 17.03
CA GLY A 726 87.78 20.80 16.88
C GLY A 726 88.70 21.94 17.26
N ARG A 727 89.99 21.61 17.43
CA ARG A 727 91.03 22.60 17.75
C ARG A 727 92.29 22.37 16.93
N PHE A 728 93.05 23.43 16.71
CA PHE A 728 94.36 23.40 16.08
C PHE A 728 95.25 24.53 16.63
N GLY A 729 96.57 24.35 16.57
CA GLY A 729 97.55 25.32 17.05
C GLY A 729 98.26 26.08 15.92
N GLY A 730 98.99 27.12 16.30
CA GLY A 730 99.97 27.82 15.45
C GLY A 730 99.42 29.00 14.65
N ASN A 731 100.33 29.68 13.95
CA ASN A 731 100.09 30.81 13.04
C ASN A 731 100.15 30.29 11.59
N PRO A 732 99.08 29.64 11.08
CA PRO A 732 99.13 28.94 9.80
C PRO A 732 99.18 29.93 8.63
N GLN A 733 100.05 29.68 7.64
CA GLN A 733 100.09 30.49 6.43
C GLN A 733 98.91 30.13 5.51
N GLN A 734 98.21 31.15 5.02
CA GLN A 734 97.19 31.00 3.98
C GLN A 734 97.86 30.57 2.66
N PRO A 735 97.21 29.71 1.87
CA PRO A 735 97.68 29.44 0.51
C PRO A 735 97.65 30.73 -0.32
N ASN A 736 98.75 31.04 -1.01
CA ASN A 736 98.84 32.19 -1.91
C ASN A 736 97.80 32.09 -3.04
N ASP A 737 97.14 33.22 -3.34
CA ASP A 737 96.12 33.38 -4.38
C ASP A 737 96.58 32.85 -5.76
N ASP A 738 95.99 31.75 -6.23
CA ASP A 738 95.93 31.41 -7.64
C ASP A 738 94.55 30.78 -7.92
N PRO A 739 93.70 31.37 -8.80
CA PRO A 739 92.31 30.96 -8.94
C PRO A 739 92.21 29.69 -9.80
N ALA A 740 92.41 28.53 -9.19
CA ALA A 740 92.00 27.27 -9.78
C ALA A 740 90.49 27.10 -9.62
N VAL A 741 89.73 27.49 -10.65
CA VAL A 741 88.31 27.17 -10.80
C VAL A 741 88.17 25.65 -10.87
N TYR A 742 87.91 25.00 -9.74
CA TYR A 742 87.40 23.63 -9.70
C TYR A 742 85.87 23.71 -9.71
N LEU A 743 85.31 23.52 -10.91
CA LEU A 743 83.88 23.29 -11.10
C LEU A 743 83.45 22.04 -10.30
N PRO A 744 82.49 22.13 -9.36
CA PRO A 744 81.87 20.94 -8.83
C PRO A 744 80.97 20.33 -9.91
N LEU A 745 81.25 19.06 -10.25
CA LEU A 745 80.32 18.19 -10.98
C LEU A 745 79.00 18.15 -10.20
N ILE A 746 77.96 18.74 -10.76
CA ILE A 746 76.58 18.55 -10.33
C ILE A 746 76.17 17.16 -10.86
N PRO A 747 75.88 16.15 -10.02
CA PRO A 747 75.04 15.06 -10.47
C PRO A 747 73.63 15.63 -10.52
N SER A 748 73.09 15.75 -11.73
CA SER A 748 71.67 15.95 -11.96
C SER A 748 70.89 14.86 -11.24
N TYR A 749 69.97 15.23 -10.35
CA TYR A 749 68.59 14.77 -10.31
C TYR A 749 67.72 15.75 -9.53
#